data_AF-M1VZP3-F1
#
_entry.id   AF-M1VZP3-F1
#
_cell.length_a   1.000
_cell.length_b   1.000
_cell.length_c   1.000
_cell.angle_alpha   90.00
_cell.angle_beta   90.00
_cell.angle_gamma   90.00
#
_symmetry.space_group_name_H-M   'P 1'
#
loop_
_entity.id
_entity.type
_entity.pdbx_description
1 polymer ?
#
loop_
_entity_poly.entity_id
_entity_poly.type
_entity_poly.pdbx_seq_one_letter_code
_entity_poly.pdbx_strand_id
1 'polypeptide(L)'
;MRVSAVSILLLSQVVNVLGTNAQYYETTNGDGAARREPVDHHLELKDLASDPGQNPVARQGGAELVDAALSQLKRASRLSKSRRKQSSGIVGTIFRYILETIPTGPASAPVKEHSSRPAANGPASAPLSKAVDLLEKAAKQNNSDALYLLAEINFFGNHSYPRDLHTAYRYYGQLASSHGNTTAQYMLGLFHSTGVGNVVPRDQAKALLYYTFAAIRGDSRAEMATAFRHHIGIGASKSCEVAIKYYKRVADKAIQWHRSGPPGGIKWIQQAWRIADENGGVYGEGASASSSGMNARKVSVHSDANAAISDVIEYLDLLSQRGDIKASLNLGRMFYDGQRGLDSDYNLAKKYFLQVASRYWKKDGRLVDNIKPGTDKVAGKAAGFIGRMYLRGDGLPQNFKQAKGWFERGIKLRDAQSHYGMGLMLLNGFGGKENIKRASELFQTAAAADYAPAQVEIGRLYLDQGDPEDLRVANDYFELAARYGNIEAYYYLAEMSYHGVGREKSCGLALRYYKNVAEKAEPLVSSWADANEAYDSGDYDVAFLEYLMAAEQGYERAQNNVAYMLDVTQSKTSTPRWLGGGGSSGGASGADNVLLNNPSLALIHWTRSSRQTNVDSLVKMGDYYYYGIGTPRDVSKAVQCYTGASEYSQSAQALFNLGWMHENGIGLEQDFHLAKRYYDQALEVNEEAYLPVTLSLLKLRIRSAWNVITHGDIHSIQEEPTKKQDWSLSEWIANFLKDDGQYYEEEDLYSDYMDEPMDEGGDEDFLDGGGVMESFLIIGVTMSLVMLLWYRQRMQQANAHPHVRVPVPVPVPAPAPAQADHSDNVRGEEANPARREEQQGEQGQPGRQPPAGDGNAGNGFDGIAGWGGGGVAL
;
A
#
# COMPACT_ATOMS: atom_id res chain seq x y z
N MET A 1 1.71 -53.26 11.15
CA MET A 1 0.24 -53.12 11.00
C MET A 1 -0.46 -52.22 12.02
N ARG A 2 -0.07 -52.12 13.31
CA ARG A 2 -0.81 -51.29 14.29
C ARG A 2 -0.62 -49.76 14.19
N VAL A 3 0.43 -49.26 13.54
CA VAL A 3 0.72 -47.81 13.44
C VAL A 3 -0.27 -47.08 12.52
N SER A 4 -0.54 -47.63 11.33
CA SER A 4 -1.33 -46.98 10.28
C SER A 4 -2.79 -46.67 10.66
N ALA A 5 -3.36 -47.38 11.64
CA ALA A 5 -4.74 -47.17 12.07
C ALA A 5 -4.92 -45.87 12.89
N VAL A 6 -3.89 -45.46 13.64
CA VAL A 6 -3.96 -44.27 14.51
C VAL A 6 -3.94 -42.98 13.68
N SER A 7 -3.10 -42.93 12.63
CA SER A 7 -3.02 -41.78 11.72
C SER A 7 -4.34 -41.51 10.99
N ILE A 8 -5.06 -42.56 10.59
CA ILE A 8 -6.36 -42.44 9.89
C ILE A 8 -7.46 -41.94 10.85
N LEU A 9 -7.44 -42.34 12.12
CA LEU A 9 -8.37 -41.83 13.14
C LEU A 9 -8.09 -40.37 13.53
N LEU A 10 -6.83 -39.95 13.57
CA LEU A 10 -6.48 -38.54 13.79
C LEU A 10 -6.92 -37.65 12.63
N LEU A 11 -6.71 -38.09 11.38
CA LEU A 11 -7.19 -37.40 10.18
C LEU A 11 -8.72 -37.22 10.18
N SER A 12 -9.49 -38.23 10.60
CA SER A 12 -10.96 -38.09 10.63
C SER A 12 -11.45 -37.12 11.71
N GLN A 13 -10.73 -36.93 12.82
CA GLN A 13 -11.08 -35.92 13.82
C GLN A 13 -10.72 -34.50 13.37
N VAL A 14 -9.56 -34.30 12.72
CA VAL A 14 -9.19 -33.00 12.14
C VAL A 14 -10.22 -32.53 11.09
N VAL A 15 -10.66 -33.43 10.20
CA VAL A 15 -11.68 -33.12 9.19
C VAL A 15 -13.02 -32.71 9.81
N ASN A 16 -13.43 -33.34 10.92
CA ASN A 16 -14.68 -32.96 11.61
C ASN A 16 -14.59 -31.58 12.27
N VAL A 17 -13.47 -31.25 12.92
CA VAL A 17 -13.28 -29.93 13.59
C VAL A 17 -13.21 -28.79 12.57
N LEU A 18 -12.56 -29.01 11.41
CA LEU A 18 -12.53 -28.01 10.33
C LEU A 18 -13.91 -27.87 9.66
N GLY A 19 -14.63 -28.97 9.46
CA GLY A 19 -15.97 -28.97 8.87
C GLY A 19 -17.00 -28.16 9.67
N THR A 20 -16.98 -28.24 11.00
CA THR A 20 -17.90 -27.47 11.86
C THR A 20 -17.65 -25.97 11.82
N ASN A 21 -16.40 -25.53 11.64
CA ASN A 21 -16.07 -24.10 11.58
C ASN A 21 -16.46 -23.49 10.23
N ALA A 22 -16.28 -24.21 9.13
CA ALA A 22 -16.66 -23.74 7.79
C ALA A 22 -18.17 -23.45 7.68
N GLN A 23 -19.03 -24.33 8.21
CA GLN A 23 -20.48 -24.13 8.16
C GLN A 23 -20.98 -22.92 8.99
N TYR A 24 -20.22 -22.46 9.98
CA TYR A 24 -20.57 -21.28 10.77
C TYR A 24 -20.38 -19.96 9.98
N TYR A 25 -19.41 -19.92 9.07
CA TYR A 25 -19.14 -18.76 8.22
C TYR A 25 -20.05 -18.68 6.98
N GLU A 26 -20.42 -19.82 6.37
CA GLU A 26 -21.39 -19.80 5.26
C GLU A 26 -22.80 -19.40 5.73
N THR A 27 -23.24 -19.86 6.90
CA THR A 27 -24.58 -19.57 7.43
C THR A 27 -24.76 -18.13 7.92
N THR A 28 -23.69 -17.39 8.17
CA THR A 28 -23.73 -15.97 8.55
C THR A 28 -23.62 -15.02 7.34
N ASN A 29 -22.92 -15.42 6.27
CA ASN A 29 -22.79 -14.64 5.03
C ASN A 29 -23.92 -14.89 4.00
N GLY A 30 -24.80 -15.87 4.23
CA GLY A 30 -25.86 -16.24 3.27
C GLY A 30 -26.90 -15.14 2.99
N ASP A 31 -27.48 -14.56 4.04
CA ASP A 31 -28.66 -13.67 3.95
C ASP A 31 -28.41 -12.22 4.42
N GLY A 32 -27.21 -11.89 4.89
CA GLY A 32 -26.87 -10.57 5.45
C GLY A 32 -26.60 -9.46 4.43
N ALA A 33 -26.35 -9.80 3.15
CA ALA A 33 -25.91 -8.87 2.11
C ALA A 33 -27.04 -7.93 1.63
N ALA A 34 -27.32 -6.88 2.42
CA ALA A 34 -28.26 -5.83 2.10
C ALA A 34 -27.85 -5.11 0.81
N ARG A 35 -28.58 -5.40 -0.27
CA ARG A 35 -28.27 -4.97 -1.65
C ARG A 35 -28.05 -3.46 -1.75
N ARG A 36 -26.80 -3.04 -1.88
CA ARG A 36 -26.46 -1.98 -2.81
C ARG A 36 -26.28 -2.63 -4.18
N GLU A 37 -26.98 -2.12 -5.19
CA GLU A 37 -26.48 -2.25 -6.55
C GLU A 37 -25.18 -1.42 -6.58
N PRO A 38 -24.07 -1.90 -7.20
CA PRO A 38 -22.97 -0.99 -7.51
C PRO A 38 -23.56 0.15 -8.33
N VAL A 39 -23.20 1.38 -8.01
CA VAL A 39 -23.75 2.54 -8.71
C VAL A 39 -23.15 2.53 -10.11
N ASP A 40 -23.92 1.97 -11.05
CA ASP A 40 -23.65 1.92 -12.48
C ASP A 40 -23.64 3.39 -13.01
N HIS A 41 -22.61 4.18 -12.65
CA HIS A 41 -22.49 5.62 -12.93
C HIS A 41 -22.51 5.95 -14.44
N HIS A 42 -22.21 4.97 -15.28
CA HIS A 42 -22.28 5.05 -16.75
C HIS A 42 -23.68 4.69 -17.31
N LEU A 43 -24.66 4.36 -16.46
CA LEU A 43 -25.97 3.82 -16.84
C LEU A 43 -27.16 4.33 -16.01
N GLU A 44 -26.94 5.01 -14.88
CA GLU A 44 -27.97 5.78 -14.20
C GLU A 44 -28.12 7.18 -14.82
N LEU A 45 -29.21 7.43 -15.55
CA LEU A 45 -29.57 8.76 -16.10
C LEU A 45 -29.82 9.86 -15.01
N LYS A 46 -29.51 9.61 -13.74
CA LYS A 46 -29.77 10.54 -12.62
C LYS A 46 -28.88 11.78 -12.67
N ASP A 47 -27.68 11.70 -13.24
CA ASP A 47 -26.78 12.87 -13.34
C ASP A 47 -27.19 13.83 -14.50
N LEU A 48 -28.28 13.51 -15.19
CA LEU A 48 -29.04 14.43 -16.07
C LEU A 48 -30.40 14.81 -15.47
N ALA A 49 -30.66 14.51 -14.20
CA ALA A 49 -31.84 15.02 -13.49
C ALA A 49 -31.70 16.54 -13.33
N SER A 50 -32.47 17.27 -14.12
CA SER A 50 -32.55 18.73 -14.10
C SER A 50 -32.82 19.26 -12.69
N ASP A 51 -32.09 20.32 -12.33
CA ASP A 51 -32.37 21.24 -11.23
C ASP A 51 -33.89 21.37 -10.94
N PRO A 52 -34.38 21.10 -9.71
CA PRO A 52 -35.81 20.91 -9.42
C PRO A 52 -36.73 22.13 -9.63
N GLY A 53 -36.22 23.23 -10.20
CA GLY A 53 -36.99 24.35 -10.73
C GLY A 53 -37.31 24.29 -12.24
N GLN A 54 -36.81 23.29 -13.00
CA GLN A 54 -37.02 23.23 -14.45
C GLN A 54 -38.33 22.51 -14.85
N ASN A 55 -38.99 23.07 -15.87
CA ASN A 55 -40.19 22.48 -16.49
C ASN A 55 -39.89 21.07 -17.04
N PRO A 56 -40.88 20.16 -17.09
CA PRO A 56 -40.69 18.80 -17.59
C PRO A 56 -40.14 18.82 -19.01
N VAL A 57 -38.91 18.31 -19.17
CA VAL A 57 -38.17 18.29 -20.43
C VAL A 57 -38.99 17.56 -21.49
N ALA A 58 -39.21 18.21 -22.63
CA ALA A 58 -39.96 17.63 -23.73
C ALA A 58 -39.32 16.31 -24.18
N ARG A 59 -40.06 15.20 -24.06
CA ARG A 59 -39.58 13.85 -24.38
C ARG A 59 -39.06 13.81 -25.81
N GLN A 60 -37.77 13.55 -25.97
CA GLN A 60 -37.13 13.50 -27.29
C GLN A 60 -37.68 12.35 -28.14
N GLY A 61 -37.54 12.47 -29.46
CA GLY A 61 -37.78 11.36 -30.39
C GLY A 61 -37.02 10.10 -29.94
N GLY A 62 -37.65 8.94 -30.03
CA GLY A 62 -37.04 7.67 -29.64
C GLY A 62 -36.90 7.39 -28.14
N ALA A 63 -37.36 8.27 -27.23
CA ALA A 63 -37.22 8.05 -25.78
C ALA A 63 -37.81 6.69 -25.31
N GLU A 64 -38.94 6.26 -25.86
CA GLU A 64 -39.56 4.96 -25.54
C GLU A 64 -38.68 3.76 -25.96
N LEU A 65 -37.85 3.91 -26.98
CA LEU A 65 -36.87 2.90 -27.40
C LEU A 65 -35.67 2.87 -26.44
N VAL A 66 -35.29 4.00 -25.85
CA VAL A 66 -34.25 4.09 -24.82
C VAL A 66 -34.75 3.45 -23.52
N ASP A 67 -35.97 3.77 -23.08
CA ASP A 67 -36.63 3.10 -21.93
C ASP A 67 -36.69 1.58 -22.14
N ALA A 68 -37.07 1.13 -23.35
CA ALA A 68 -37.09 -0.28 -23.72
C ALA A 68 -35.68 -0.90 -23.72
N ALA A 69 -34.65 -0.22 -24.23
CA ALA A 69 -33.27 -0.69 -24.26
C ALA A 69 -32.67 -0.82 -22.85
N LEU A 70 -32.85 0.21 -22.00
CA LEU A 70 -32.45 0.20 -20.59
C LEU A 70 -33.07 -0.98 -19.83
N SER A 71 -34.32 -1.35 -20.15
CA SER A 71 -34.96 -2.54 -19.58
C SER A 71 -34.29 -3.87 -19.98
N GLN A 72 -33.63 -3.94 -21.15
CA GLN A 72 -32.85 -5.11 -21.58
C GLN A 72 -31.41 -5.08 -21.04
N LEU A 73 -30.77 -3.91 -20.95
CA LEU A 73 -29.45 -3.76 -20.31
C LEU A 73 -29.51 -4.18 -18.84
N LYS A 74 -30.56 -3.77 -18.10
CA LYS A 74 -30.83 -4.22 -16.72
C LYS A 74 -31.14 -5.73 -16.59
N ARG A 75 -31.40 -6.45 -17.70
CA ARG A 75 -31.49 -7.91 -17.74
C ARG A 75 -30.13 -8.55 -18.04
N ALA A 76 -29.37 -7.98 -18.99
CA ALA A 76 -28.02 -8.42 -19.33
C ALA A 76 -27.05 -8.30 -18.12
N SER A 77 -27.09 -7.18 -17.40
CA SER A 77 -26.24 -6.96 -16.22
C SER A 77 -26.51 -7.97 -15.09
N ARG A 78 -27.78 -8.34 -14.86
CA ARG A 78 -28.17 -9.39 -13.89
C ARG A 78 -27.64 -10.77 -14.28
N LEU A 79 -27.70 -11.13 -15.55
CA LEU A 79 -27.14 -12.39 -16.05
C LEU A 79 -25.61 -12.44 -15.91
N SER A 80 -24.92 -11.32 -16.20
CA SER A 80 -23.47 -11.20 -16.00
C SER A 80 -23.08 -11.34 -14.51
N LYS A 81 -23.75 -10.59 -13.62
CA LYS A 81 -23.54 -10.63 -12.16
C LYS A 81 -23.82 -12.04 -11.59
N SER A 82 -24.81 -12.78 -12.12
CA SER A 82 -25.06 -14.18 -11.75
C SER A 82 -23.93 -15.13 -12.17
N ARG A 83 -23.30 -14.91 -13.34
CA ARG A 83 -22.20 -15.76 -13.84
C ARG A 83 -20.90 -15.49 -13.06
N ARG A 84 -20.66 -14.24 -12.65
CA ARG A 84 -19.51 -13.83 -11.80
C ARG A 84 -19.55 -14.46 -10.40
N LYS A 85 -20.74 -14.84 -9.90
CA LYS A 85 -20.91 -15.53 -8.60
C LYS A 85 -20.77 -17.07 -8.66
N GLN A 86 -20.57 -17.67 -9.84
CA GLN A 86 -20.49 -19.14 -10.00
C GLN A 86 -19.07 -19.71 -10.15
N SER A 87 -18.03 -18.87 -10.17
CA SER A 87 -16.64 -19.32 -10.32
C SER A 87 -15.96 -19.79 -9.02
N SER A 88 -16.53 -19.52 -7.85
CA SER A 88 -16.03 -19.95 -6.54
C SER A 88 -16.75 -21.22 -6.04
N GLY A 89 -16.64 -22.31 -6.80
CA GLY A 89 -17.15 -23.63 -6.39
C GLY A 89 -16.18 -24.32 -5.43
N ILE A 90 -16.71 -24.93 -4.36
CA ILE A 90 -15.96 -25.60 -3.27
C ILE A 90 -14.82 -26.50 -3.78
N VAL A 91 -15.05 -27.22 -4.88
CA VAL A 91 -14.06 -28.10 -5.52
C VAL A 91 -12.79 -27.36 -5.93
N GLY A 92 -12.89 -26.14 -6.47
CA GLY A 92 -11.74 -25.34 -6.88
C GLY A 92 -10.91 -24.85 -5.70
N THR A 93 -11.57 -24.41 -4.62
CA THR A 93 -10.91 -23.99 -3.39
C THR A 93 -10.16 -25.16 -2.72
N ILE A 94 -10.78 -26.35 -2.68
CA ILE A 94 -10.14 -27.56 -2.18
C ILE A 94 -8.95 -27.98 -3.07
N PHE A 95 -9.07 -27.90 -4.39
CA PHE A 95 -7.98 -28.26 -5.30
C PHE A 95 -6.76 -27.33 -5.14
N ARG A 96 -7.00 -26.03 -4.88
CA ARG A 96 -5.94 -25.05 -4.60
C ARG A 96 -5.22 -25.34 -3.27
N TYR A 97 -5.97 -25.55 -2.19
CA TYR A 97 -5.39 -25.97 -0.90
C TYR A 97 -4.60 -27.28 -0.98
N ILE A 98 -5.05 -28.26 -1.78
CA ILE A 98 -4.31 -29.52 -1.96
C ILE A 98 -2.97 -29.27 -2.68
N LEU A 99 -2.93 -28.39 -3.68
CA LEU A 99 -1.66 -28.00 -4.34
C LEU A 99 -0.68 -27.32 -3.37
N GLU A 100 -1.18 -26.45 -2.49
CA GLU A 100 -0.37 -25.71 -1.49
C GLU A 100 0.24 -26.63 -0.41
N THR A 101 -0.28 -27.84 -0.22
CA THR A 101 0.29 -28.83 0.74
C THR A 101 1.47 -29.65 0.19
N ILE A 102 1.93 -29.40 -1.04
CA ILE A 102 3.09 -30.09 -1.64
C ILE A 102 4.37 -29.28 -1.35
N PRO A 103 5.38 -29.84 -0.67
CA PRO A 103 6.58 -29.09 -0.28
C PRO A 103 7.50 -28.81 -1.48
N THR A 104 7.38 -27.62 -2.06
CA THR A 104 8.31 -27.10 -3.08
C THR A 104 9.37 -26.20 -2.46
N GLY A 105 10.57 -26.21 -3.07
CA GLY A 105 11.70 -25.36 -2.70
C GLY A 105 11.47 -23.86 -2.95
N PRO A 106 12.53 -23.03 -2.81
CA PRO A 106 12.44 -21.68 -2.29
C PRO A 106 11.50 -20.75 -3.07
N ALA A 107 10.60 -20.11 -2.32
CA ALA A 107 9.93 -18.84 -2.61
C ALA A 107 9.64 -18.54 -4.09
N SER A 108 8.75 -19.34 -4.70
CA SER A 108 7.97 -18.86 -5.85
C SER A 108 6.65 -18.30 -5.33
N ALA A 109 6.36 -17.04 -5.63
CA ALA A 109 5.08 -16.41 -5.29
C ALA A 109 3.91 -17.23 -5.87
N PRO A 110 2.72 -17.24 -5.21
CA PRO A 110 1.59 -18.04 -5.66
C PRO A 110 1.25 -17.71 -7.10
N VAL A 111 1.22 -18.74 -7.96
CA VAL A 111 0.90 -18.57 -9.38
C VAL A 111 -0.53 -18.02 -9.47
N LYS A 112 -0.66 -16.73 -9.80
CA LYS A 112 -1.92 -16.13 -10.18
C LYS A 112 -2.43 -16.89 -11.41
N GLU A 113 -3.31 -17.86 -11.19
CA GLU A 113 -3.94 -18.63 -12.26
C GLU A 113 -4.58 -17.62 -13.23
N HIS A 114 -4.00 -17.51 -14.43
CA HIS A 114 -4.59 -16.72 -15.50
C HIS A 114 -5.91 -17.38 -15.89
N SER A 115 -6.99 -16.96 -15.23
CA SER A 115 -8.37 -17.12 -15.67
C SER A 115 -8.58 -16.29 -16.94
N SER A 116 -7.88 -16.71 -17.98
CA SER A 116 -7.98 -16.21 -19.34
C SER A 116 -9.40 -16.45 -19.81
N ARG A 117 -10.26 -15.46 -19.57
CA ARG A 117 -11.43 -15.27 -20.41
C ARG A 117 -10.91 -15.29 -21.85
N PRO A 118 -11.50 -16.09 -22.76
CA PRO A 118 -11.27 -15.84 -24.17
C PRO A 118 -11.61 -14.38 -24.46
N ALA A 119 -10.88 -13.75 -25.37
CA ALA A 119 -11.07 -12.35 -25.74
C ALA A 119 -12.55 -12.02 -26.03
N ALA A 120 -12.92 -10.73 -25.96
CA ALA A 120 -14.30 -10.22 -26.03
C ALA A 120 -15.03 -10.41 -27.40
N ASN A 121 -14.65 -11.45 -28.14
CA ASN A 121 -15.15 -11.91 -29.43
C ASN A 121 -16.23 -13.01 -29.29
N GLY A 122 -16.70 -13.29 -28.08
CA GLY A 122 -17.88 -14.13 -27.86
C GLY A 122 -19.15 -13.39 -28.34
N PRO A 123 -20.13 -14.08 -28.95
CA PRO A 123 -21.34 -13.41 -29.45
C PRO A 123 -22.11 -12.72 -28.31
N ALA A 124 -22.40 -11.44 -28.48
CA ALA A 124 -23.09 -10.62 -27.50
C ALA A 124 -24.41 -11.26 -27.06
N SER A 125 -24.72 -11.22 -25.76
CA SER A 125 -25.89 -11.91 -25.21
C SER A 125 -27.19 -11.46 -25.88
N ALA A 126 -28.13 -12.39 -26.09
CA ALA A 126 -29.39 -12.10 -26.79
C ALA A 126 -30.27 -10.94 -26.25
N PRO A 127 -30.22 -10.51 -24.97
CA PRO A 127 -30.83 -9.25 -24.55
C PRO A 127 -29.97 -8.01 -24.84
N LEU A 128 -28.63 -8.14 -24.87
CA LEU A 128 -27.70 -7.04 -25.12
C LEU A 128 -27.72 -6.58 -26.57
N SER A 129 -27.69 -7.51 -27.53
CA SER A 129 -27.82 -7.16 -28.96
C SER A 129 -29.14 -6.43 -29.24
N LYS A 130 -30.25 -6.93 -28.70
CA LYS A 130 -31.57 -6.28 -28.77
C LYS A 130 -31.61 -4.90 -28.11
N ALA A 131 -30.79 -4.65 -27.09
CA ALA A 131 -30.67 -3.32 -26.50
C ALA A 131 -29.96 -2.36 -27.46
N VAL A 132 -28.84 -2.79 -28.06
CA VAL A 132 -28.10 -2.01 -29.07
C VAL A 132 -28.97 -1.75 -30.31
N ASP A 133 -29.71 -2.73 -30.80
CA ASP A 133 -30.69 -2.59 -31.90
C ASP A 133 -31.75 -1.51 -31.63
N LEU A 134 -32.14 -1.30 -30.37
CA LEU A 134 -33.12 -0.30 -29.95
C LEU A 134 -32.47 1.08 -29.79
N LEU A 135 -31.28 1.14 -29.18
CA LEU A 135 -30.51 2.37 -29.06
C LEU A 135 -30.13 2.92 -30.44
N GLU A 136 -29.72 2.09 -31.39
CA GLU A 136 -29.45 2.54 -32.77
C GLU A 136 -30.68 3.17 -33.44
N LYS A 137 -31.87 2.62 -33.20
CA LYS A 137 -33.14 3.17 -33.75
C LYS A 137 -33.53 4.49 -33.09
N ALA A 138 -33.10 4.73 -31.85
CA ALA A 138 -33.23 6.03 -31.17
C ALA A 138 -32.13 7.03 -31.60
N ALA A 139 -30.90 6.58 -31.80
CA ALA A 139 -29.79 7.41 -32.30
C ALA A 139 -30.04 7.89 -33.75
N LYS A 140 -30.71 7.07 -34.58
CA LYS A 140 -31.24 7.48 -35.90
C LYS A 140 -32.33 8.56 -35.82
N GLN A 141 -32.92 8.80 -34.65
CA GLN A 141 -33.82 9.93 -34.35
C GLN A 141 -33.10 11.09 -33.64
N ASN A 142 -31.75 11.06 -33.61
CA ASN A 142 -30.85 12.00 -32.93
C ASN A 142 -31.12 12.20 -31.42
N ASN A 143 -31.63 11.16 -30.75
CA ASN A 143 -31.82 11.14 -29.30
C ASN A 143 -30.47 11.26 -28.56
N SER A 144 -30.34 12.21 -27.62
CA SER A 144 -29.07 12.44 -26.89
C SER A 144 -28.62 11.23 -26.08
N ASP A 145 -29.57 10.56 -25.44
CA ASP A 145 -29.31 9.55 -24.43
C ASP A 145 -28.95 8.23 -25.10
N ALA A 146 -29.59 7.94 -26.24
CA ALA A 146 -29.21 6.84 -27.12
C ALA A 146 -27.80 7.00 -27.68
N LEU A 147 -27.43 8.21 -28.12
CA LEU A 147 -26.08 8.50 -28.62
C LEU A 147 -25.04 8.36 -27.50
N TYR A 148 -25.36 8.81 -26.28
CA TYR A 148 -24.48 8.67 -25.12
C TYR A 148 -24.28 7.21 -24.73
N LEU A 149 -25.36 6.46 -24.52
CA LEU A 149 -25.30 5.04 -24.13
C LEU A 149 -24.59 4.18 -25.18
N LEU A 150 -24.78 4.44 -26.47
CA LEU A 150 -24.00 3.77 -27.52
C LEU A 150 -22.51 4.13 -27.45
N ALA A 151 -22.16 5.39 -27.18
CA ALA A 151 -20.77 5.80 -27.06
C ALA A 151 -20.09 5.12 -25.86
N GLU A 152 -20.69 5.14 -24.66
CA GLU A 152 -20.16 4.47 -23.47
C GLU A 152 -20.01 2.96 -23.65
N ILE A 153 -21.03 2.28 -24.21
CA ILE A 153 -20.98 0.83 -24.47
C ILE A 153 -19.88 0.47 -25.48
N ASN A 154 -19.68 1.30 -26.52
CA ASN A 154 -18.59 1.10 -27.48
C ASN A 154 -17.22 1.54 -26.95
N PHE A 155 -17.14 2.39 -25.92
CA PHE A 155 -15.89 2.86 -25.31
C PHE A 155 -15.37 1.91 -24.22
N PHE A 156 -16.24 1.45 -23.31
CA PHE A 156 -15.87 0.56 -22.20
C PHE A 156 -16.11 -0.93 -22.49
N GLY A 157 -16.96 -1.29 -23.47
CA GLY A 157 -17.31 -2.70 -23.73
C GLY A 157 -18.30 -3.28 -22.70
N ASN A 158 -19.04 -2.40 -22.01
CA ASN A 158 -19.90 -2.76 -20.88
C ASN A 158 -20.87 -3.91 -21.17
N HIS A 159 -21.05 -4.77 -20.16
CA HIS A 159 -21.81 -6.02 -20.23
C HIS A 159 -21.27 -7.08 -21.21
N SER A 160 -19.97 -7.04 -21.52
CA SER A 160 -19.31 -7.90 -22.53
C SER A 160 -19.79 -7.64 -23.96
N TYR A 161 -19.89 -6.36 -24.30
CA TYR A 161 -20.01 -5.88 -25.68
C TYR A 161 -18.60 -5.70 -26.28
N PRO A 162 -18.35 -6.05 -27.56
CA PRO A 162 -17.06 -5.81 -28.20
C PRO A 162 -16.78 -4.31 -28.34
N ARG A 163 -15.69 -3.83 -27.74
CA ARG A 163 -15.30 -2.41 -27.73
C ARG A 163 -14.86 -1.93 -29.12
N ASP A 164 -15.44 -0.83 -29.61
CA ASP A 164 -15.05 -0.13 -30.84
C ASP A 164 -14.89 1.38 -30.57
N LEU A 165 -13.64 1.80 -30.39
CA LEU A 165 -13.29 3.18 -30.12
C LEU A 165 -13.54 4.12 -31.32
N HIS A 166 -13.54 3.63 -32.56
CA HIS A 166 -13.88 4.44 -33.74
C HIS A 166 -15.38 4.76 -33.77
N THR A 167 -16.22 3.79 -33.42
CA THR A 167 -17.67 4.01 -33.30
C THR A 167 -18.04 4.83 -32.07
N ALA A 168 -17.34 4.65 -30.94
CA ALA A 168 -17.47 5.54 -29.79
C ALA A 168 -17.14 7.00 -30.14
N TYR A 169 -15.99 7.26 -30.79
CA TYR A 169 -15.61 8.61 -31.26
C TYR A 169 -16.66 9.22 -32.19
N ARG A 170 -17.24 8.43 -33.10
CA ARG A 170 -18.32 8.88 -34.00
C ARG A 170 -19.56 9.34 -33.22
N TYR A 171 -20.00 8.56 -32.22
CA TYR A 171 -21.18 8.90 -31.43
C TYR A 171 -20.94 10.08 -30.47
N TYR A 172 -19.79 10.15 -29.79
CA TYR A 172 -19.42 11.35 -29.02
C TYR A 172 -19.31 12.59 -29.93
N GLY A 173 -18.78 12.45 -31.14
CA GLY A 173 -18.74 13.50 -32.16
C GLY A 173 -20.12 14.03 -32.51
N GLN A 174 -21.06 13.13 -32.88
CA GLN A 174 -22.45 13.51 -33.18
C GLN A 174 -23.14 14.17 -31.99
N LEU A 175 -22.97 13.61 -30.78
CA LEU A 175 -23.59 14.11 -29.55
C LEU A 175 -23.05 15.50 -29.14
N ALA A 176 -21.75 15.73 -29.26
CA ALA A 176 -21.12 17.03 -29.02
C ALA A 176 -21.51 18.08 -30.07
N SER A 177 -21.63 17.70 -31.35
CA SER A 177 -22.01 18.62 -32.43
C SER A 177 -23.50 18.96 -32.48
N SER A 178 -24.40 18.03 -32.11
CA SER A 178 -25.85 18.25 -32.19
C SER A 178 -26.48 18.80 -30.91
N HIS A 179 -26.01 18.36 -29.73
CA HIS A 179 -26.58 18.76 -28.44
C HIS A 179 -25.62 19.60 -27.56
N GLY A 180 -24.33 19.66 -27.92
CA GLY A 180 -23.32 20.36 -27.11
C GLY A 180 -23.07 19.72 -25.74
N ASN A 181 -23.32 18.41 -25.61
CA ASN A 181 -23.15 17.66 -24.37
C ASN A 181 -21.70 17.74 -23.83
N THR A 182 -21.55 17.99 -22.54
CA THR A 182 -20.24 18.26 -21.91
C THR A 182 -19.39 17.02 -21.71
N THR A 183 -19.99 15.89 -21.30
CA THR A 183 -19.31 14.59 -21.22
C THR A 183 -18.77 14.18 -22.59
N ALA A 184 -19.58 14.33 -23.65
CA ALA A 184 -19.13 14.04 -25.01
C ALA A 184 -17.96 14.94 -25.45
N GLN A 185 -17.98 16.23 -25.08
CA GLN A 185 -16.85 17.14 -25.31
C GLN A 185 -15.61 16.72 -24.51
N TYR A 186 -15.74 16.34 -23.23
CA TYR A 186 -14.64 15.79 -22.42
C TYR A 186 -14.02 14.54 -23.08
N MET A 187 -14.84 13.59 -23.53
CA MET A 187 -14.36 12.37 -24.20
C MET A 187 -13.69 12.66 -25.55
N LEU A 188 -14.16 13.63 -26.33
CA LEU A 188 -13.45 14.10 -27.53
C LEU A 188 -12.10 14.76 -27.17
N GLY A 189 -12.03 15.47 -26.04
CA GLY A 189 -10.78 15.99 -25.47
C GLY A 189 -9.79 14.87 -25.16
N LEU A 190 -10.24 13.80 -24.49
CA LEU A 190 -9.47 12.60 -24.16
C LEU A 190 -8.92 11.90 -25.40
N PHE A 191 -9.75 11.68 -26.43
CA PHE A 191 -9.31 11.11 -27.70
C PHE A 191 -8.20 11.95 -28.35
N HIS A 192 -8.36 13.28 -28.40
CA HIS A 192 -7.37 14.16 -29.00
C HIS A 192 -6.08 14.32 -28.18
N SER A 193 -6.12 14.23 -26.84
CA SER A 193 -4.89 14.36 -26.04
C SER A 193 -4.05 13.09 -25.99
N THR A 194 -4.71 11.94 -25.91
CA THR A 194 -4.07 10.63 -25.70
C THR A 194 -3.81 9.87 -27.00
N GLY A 195 -4.66 10.04 -28.03
CA GLY A 195 -4.62 9.24 -29.26
C GLY A 195 -5.07 7.80 -29.04
N VAL A 196 -5.83 7.52 -27.97
CA VAL A 196 -6.24 6.18 -27.56
C VAL A 196 -6.91 5.40 -28.71
N GLY A 197 -6.53 4.14 -28.87
CA GLY A 197 -7.00 3.26 -29.95
C GLY A 197 -6.47 3.61 -31.35
N ASN A 198 -5.55 4.57 -31.49
CA ASN A 198 -5.12 5.12 -32.78
C ASN A 198 -6.26 5.70 -33.64
N VAL A 199 -7.41 6.02 -33.01
CA VAL A 199 -8.61 6.53 -33.69
C VAL A 199 -8.37 7.89 -34.33
N VAL A 200 -7.54 8.72 -33.69
CA VAL A 200 -7.20 10.08 -34.13
C VAL A 200 -5.75 10.39 -33.72
N PRO A 201 -4.94 11.07 -34.56
CA PRO A 201 -3.64 11.59 -34.13
C PRO A 201 -3.79 12.60 -32.98
N ARG A 202 -2.72 12.67 -32.16
CA ARG A 202 -2.70 13.48 -30.95
C ARG A 202 -2.55 14.97 -31.24
N ASP A 203 -3.48 15.76 -30.73
CA ASP A 203 -3.56 17.21 -30.88
C ASP A 203 -3.91 17.83 -29.52
N GLN A 204 -2.91 18.43 -28.86
CA GLN A 204 -3.10 19.06 -27.54
C GLN A 204 -3.89 20.38 -27.61
N ALA A 205 -3.91 21.07 -28.76
CA ALA A 205 -4.65 22.31 -28.93
C ALA A 205 -6.14 22.03 -29.10
N LYS A 206 -6.50 21.05 -29.93
CA LYS A 206 -7.89 20.59 -30.09
C LYS A 206 -8.41 19.87 -28.84
N ALA A 207 -7.55 19.14 -28.12
CA ALA A 207 -7.91 18.61 -26.80
C ALA A 207 -8.25 19.72 -25.79
N LEU A 208 -7.39 20.74 -25.67
CA LEU A 208 -7.64 21.90 -24.81
C LEU A 208 -8.92 22.65 -25.22
N LEU A 209 -9.20 22.78 -26.51
CA LEU A 209 -10.43 23.41 -27.02
C LEU A 209 -11.70 22.66 -26.55
N TYR A 210 -11.71 21.32 -26.65
CA TYR A 210 -12.85 20.54 -26.17
C TYR A 210 -12.99 20.56 -24.63
N TYR A 211 -11.87 20.42 -23.90
CA TYR A 211 -11.90 20.51 -22.43
C TYR A 211 -12.36 21.89 -21.95
N THR A 212 -11.92 22.99 -22.59
CA THR A 212 -12.36 24.34 -22.22
C THR A 212 -13.84 24.59 -22.51
N PHE A 213 -14.41 24.06 -23.60
CA PHE A 213 -15.86 24.15 -23.83
C PHE A 213 -16.67 23.39 -22.77
N ALA A 214 -16.27 22.16 -22.43
CA ALA A 214 -16.92 21.37 -21.38
C ALA A 214 -16.77 22.02 -19.99
N ALA A 215 -15.60 22.59 -19.68
CA ALA A 215 -15.32 23.31 -18.44
C ALA A 215 -16.09 24.63 -18.31
N ILE A 216 -16.27 25.37 -19.40
CA ILE A 216 -17.11 26.59 -19.41
C ILE A 216 -18.57 26.23 -19.12
N ARG A 217 -19.05 25.08 -19.59
CA ARG A 217 -20.37 24.52 -19.29
C ARG A 217 -20.47 23.77 -17.95
N GLY A 218 -19.38 23.70 -17.17
CA GLY A 218 -19.39 23.22 -15.79
C GLY A 218 -19.18 21.71 -15.57
N ASP A 219 -18.69 20.95 -16.55
CA ASP A 219 -18.28 19.55 -16.31
C ASP A 219 -17.02 19.49 -15.43
N SER A 220 -17.13 18.88 -14.25
CA SER A 220 -16.06 18.87 -13.23
C SER A 220 -14.77 18.18 -13.70
N ARG A 221 -14.87 17.16 -14.56
CA ARG A 221 -13.71 16.43 -15.11
C ARG A 221 -12.96 17.30 -16.10
N ALA A 222 -13.70 18.00 -16.95
CA ALA A 222 -13.15 18.97 -17.88
C ALA A 222 -12.57 20.20 -17.16
N GLU A 223 -13.18 20.65 -16.06
CA GLU A 223 -12.64 21.71 -15.21
C GLU A 223 -11.29 21.29 -14.58
N MET A 224 -11.19 20.09 -13.97
CA MET A 224 -9.90 19.58 -13.46
C MET A 224 -8.85 19.44 -14.58
N ALA A 225 -9.20 18.80 -15.70
CA ALA A 225 -8.27 18.62 -16.82
C ALA A 225 -7.78 19.96 -17.40
N THR A 226 -8.66 20.96 -17.50
CA THR A 226 -8.30 22.32 -17.95
C THR A 226 -7.41 23.03 -16.93
N ALA A 227 -7.72 22.90 -15.63
CA ALA A 227 -6.93 23.47 -14.55
C ALA A 227 -5.51 22.89 -14.52
N PHE A 228 -5.39 21.57 -14.61
CA PHE A 228 -4.13 20.83 -14.68
C PHE A 228 -3.29 21.25 -15.89
N ARG A 229 -3.92 21.40 -17.06
CA ARG A 229 -3.26 21.85 -18.30
C ARG A 229 -2.68 23.26 -18.18
N HIS A 230 -3.39 24.21 -17.54
CA HIS A 230 -2.87 25.55 -17.28
C HIS A 230 -1.87 25.62 -16.12
N HIS A 231 -1.93 24.71 -15.15
CA HIS A 231 -0.95 24.61 -14.07
C HIS A 231 0.41 24.08 -14.59
N ILE A 232 0.39 22.97 -15.33
CA ILE A 232 1.60 22.27 -15.79
C ILE A 232 2.14 22.85 -17.11
N GLY A 233 1.30 23.47 -17.93
CA GLY A 233 1.63 24.02 -19.26
C GLY A 233 1.54 22.99 -20.37
N ILE A 234 0.42 22.25 -20.47
CA ILE A 234 0.22 21.17 -21.45
C ILE A 234 -0.75 21.64 -22.55
N GLY A 235 -0.20 22.05 -23.71
CA GLY A 235 -0.96 22.64 -24.81
C GLY A 235 -1.44 24.08 -24.55
N ALA A 236 -1.08 24.64 -23.39
CA ALA A 236 -1.40 25.99 -22.95
C ALA A 236 -0.16 26.64 -22.32
N SER A 237 -0.14 27.97 -22.24
CA SER A 237 0.80 28.68 -21.36
C SER A 237 0.49 28.37 -19.90
N LYS A 238 1.55 28.33 -19.07
CA LYS A 238 1.42 28.21 -17.61
C LYS A 238 0.71 29.46 -17.08
N SER A 239 -0.44 29.30 -16.43
CA SER A 239 -1.17 30.39 -15.77
C SER A 239 -1.81 29.90 -14.48
N CYS A 240 -1.32 30.41 -13.37
CA CYS A 240 -1.83 30.07 -12.05
C CYS A 240 -3.26 30.59 -11.85
N GLU A 241 -3.58 31.80 -12.32
CA GLU A 241 -4.92 32.39 -12.15
C GLU A 241 -6.01 31.62 -12.91
N VAL A 242 -5.72 31.19 -14.15
CA VAL A 242 -6.65 30.37 -14.95
C VAL A 242 -6.80 28.97 -14.34
N ALA A 243 -5.72 28.39 -13.80
CA ALA A 243 -5.79 27.12 -13.09
C ALA A 243 -6.63 27.21 -11.81
N ILE A 244 -6.44 28.24 -10.97
CA ILE A 244 -7.29 28.49 -9.80
C ILE A 244 -8.75 28.67 -10.20
N LYS A 245 -9.05 29.45 -11.25
CA LYS A 245 -10.44 29.69 -11.70
C LYS A 245 -11.22 28.39 -11.91
N TYR A 246 -10.58 27.34 -12.41
CA TYR A 246 -11.22 26.04 -12.62
C TYR A 246 -11.11 25.12 -11.39
N TYR A 247 -9.94 25.02 -10.73
CA TYR A 247 -9.81 24.21 -9.50
C TYR A 247 -10.73 24.71 -8.37
N LYS A 248 -10.92 26.03 -8.21
CA LYS A 248 -11.84 26.61 -7.22
C LYS A 248 -13.27 26.11 -7.47
N ARG A 249 -13.78 26.15 -8.70
CA ARG A 249 -15.14 25.67 -8.99
C ARG A 249 -15.35 24.20 -8.63
N VAL A 250 -14.34 23.36 -8.87
CA VAL A 250 -14.39 21.94 -8.47
C VAL A 250 -14.30 21.80 -6.95
N ALA A 251 -13.48 22.60 -6.27
CA ALA A 251 -13.41 22.67 -4.82
C ALA A 251 -14.73 23.16 -4.18
N ASP A 252 -15.37 24.19 -4.74
CA ASP A 252 -16.66 24.73 -4.31
C ASP A 252 -17.74 23.64 -4.38
N LYS A 253 -17.81 22.91 -5.50
CA LYS A 253 -18.67 21.73 -5.66
C LYS A 253 -18.33 20.61 -4.67
N ALA A 254 -17.04 20.32 -4.46
CA ALA A 254 -16.57 19.28 -3.53
C ALA A 254 -16.95 19.58 -2.07
N ILE A 255 -16.83 20.84 -1.64
CA ILE A 255 -17.23 21.28 -0.30
C ILE A 255 -18.76 21.34 -0.17
N GLN A 256 -19.49 21.77 -1.21
CA GLN A 256 -20.95 21.69 -1.24
C GLN A 256 -21.43 20.23 -1.12
N TRP A 257 -20.82 19.30 -1.86
CA TRP A 257 -21.09 17.87 -1.78
C TRP A 257 -20.77 17.32 -0.38
N HIS A 258 -19.57 17.55 0.16
CA HIS A 258 -19.19 17.16 1.52
C HIS A 258 -20.20 17.65 2.58
N ARG A 259 -20.65 18.91 2.47
CA ARG A 259 -21.64 19.53 3.39
C ARG A 259 -23.08 19.08 3.16
N SER A 260 -23.42 18.51 2.01
CA SER A 260 -24.75 17.96 1.74
C SER A 260 -25.04 16.65 2.50
N GLY A 261 -24.00 16.05 3.11
CA GLY A 261 -24.10 14.83 3.90
C GLY A 261 -24.72 14.99 5.29
N PRO A 262 -24.86 13.89 6.05
CA PRO A 262 -25.28 13.93 7.44
C PRO A 262 -24.25 14.67 8.33
N PRO A 263 -24.65 15.16 9.52
CA PRO A 263 -23.83 16.04 10.36
C PRO A 263 -22.36 15.60 10.53
N GLY A 264 -21.44 16.52 10.24
CA GLY A 264 -20.00 16.25 10.19
C GLY A 264 -19.54 15.56 8.90
N GLY A 265 -20.18 15.87 7.78
CA GLY A 265 -19.70 15.61 6.41
C GLY A 265 -20.06 14.25 5.80
N ILE A 266 -20.11 14.17 4.46
CA ILE A 266 -19.99 12.89 3.75
C ILE A 266 -18.61 12.27 4.08
N LYS A 267 -18.56 10.95 4.28
CA LYS A 267 -17.33 10.16 4.30
C LYS A 267 -17.29 9.24 3.09
N TRP A 268 -16.09 9.01 2.57
CA TRP A 268 -15.81 8.04 1.52
C TRP A 268 -14.46 7.37 1.78
N ILE A 269 -14.29 6.17 1.22
CA ILE A 269 -13.00 5.48 1.18
C ILE A 269 -12.15 6.14 0.10
N GLN A 270 -10.87 6.42 0.39
CA GLN A 270 -9.93 6.91 -0.63
C GLN A 270 -9.50 5.75 -1.52
N GLN A 271 -9.81 5.84 -2.81
CA GLN A 271 -9.57 4.84 -3.85
C GLN A 271 -8.43 5.24 -4.80
N ALA A 272 -7.91 6.47 -4.73
CA ALA A 272 -6.71 6.85 -5.46
C ALA A 272 -5.44 6.23 -4.84
N TRP A 273 -4.91 5.17 -5.43
CA TRP A 273 -3.64 4.53 -5.03
C TRP A 273 -2.80 4.17 -6.28
N ARG A 274 -1.51 3.88 -6.09
CA ARG A 274 -0.58 3.55 -7.19
C ARG A 274 -0.43 2.03 -7.29
N ILE A 275 -0.80 1.45 -8.42
CA ILE A 275 -0.74 0.00 -8.68
C ILE A 275 0.66 -0.56 -8.43
N ALA A 276 1.69 0.19 -8.80
CA ALA A 276 3.07 -0.20 -8.59
C ALA A 276 3.39 -0.47 -7.10
N ASP A 277 2.80 0.28 -6.16
CA ASP A 277 3.06 0.16 -4.72
C ASP A 277 2.69 -1.22 -4.16
N GLU A 278 1.76 -1.95 -4.79
CA GLU A 278 1.41 -3.34 -4.40
C GLU A 278 2.52 -4.35 -4.69
N ASN A 279 3.36 -4.08 -5.69
CA ASN A 279 4.48 -4.92 -6.06
C ASN A 279 5.79 -4.42 -5.39
N GLY A 280 5.66 -3.66 -4.29
CA GLY A 280 6.76 -2.93 -3.63
C GLY A 280 7.17 -1.62 -4.33
N GLY A 281 6.67 -1.38 -5.54
CA GLY A 281 6.90 -0.15 -6.29
C GLY A 281 7.23 -0.40 -7.76
N VAL A 282 7.62 0.68 -8.43
CA VAL A 282 7.85 0.72 -9.89
C VAL A 282 9.10 -0.08 -10.33
N TYR A 283 10.01 -0.34 -9.38
CA TYR A 283 11.21 -1.19 -9.54
C TYR A 283 11.15 -2.49 -8.71
N GLY A 284 10.06 -2.74 -7.99
CA GLY A 284 9.95 -3.80 -6.99
C GLY A 284 10.29 -3.32 -5.57
N GLU A 285 10.03 -4.20 -4.61
CA GLU A 285 10.37 -4.03 -3.18
C GLU A 285 11.89 -3.83 -3.00
N GLY A 286 12.28 -3.03 -2.00
CA GLY A 286 13.66 -2.60 -1.74
C GLY A 286 14.29 -1.66 -2.76
N ALA A 287 14.01 -1.82 -4.06
CA ALA A 287 14.59 -0.99 -5.13
C ALA A 287 13.86 0.34 -5.33
N SER A 288 12.55 0.40 -5.04
CA SER A 288 11.72 1.58 -5.28
C SER A 288 11.76 2.58 -4.12
N ALA A 289 11.72 3.88 -4.42
CA ALA A 289 11.60 4.93 -3.40
C ALA A 289 10.28 4.84 -2.61
N SER A 290 9.25 4.18 -3.16
CA SER A 290 8.03 3.80 -2.45
C SER A 290 8.23 2.78 -1.31
N SER A 291 9.22 1.89 -1.41
CA SER A 291 9.49 0.80 -0.44
C SER A 291 10.66 1.07 0.49
N SER A 292 11.73 1.71 0.01
CA SER A 292 12.97 1.91 0.78
C SER A 292 13.34 3.38 1.02
N GLY A 293 12.63 4.34 0.40
CA GLY A 293 12.88 5.77 0.64
C GLY A 293 12.46 6.24 2.04
N MET A 294 12.92 7.42 2.45
CA MET A 294 12.68 8.00 3.79
C MET A 294 11.22 8.02 4.27
N ASN A 295 10.25 8.06 3.36
CA ASN A 295 8.81 8.11 3.66
C ASN A 295 8.11 6.76 3.44
N ALA A 296 8.85 5.68 3.15
CA ALA A 296 8.31 4.35 3.00
C ALA A 296 7.90 3.75 4.36
N ARG A 297 7.03 2.75 4.32
CA ARG A 297 6.59 2.03 5.53
C ARG A 297 7.65 1.01 5.94
N LYS A 298 8.70 1.44 6.65
CA LYS A 298 9.67 0.52 7.28
C LYS A 298 8.91 -0.52 8.12
N VAL A 299 8.95 -1.77 7.68
CA VAL A 299 8.25 -2.90 8.31
C VAL A 299 9.08 -3.35 9.52
N SER A 300 8.51 -3.32 10.72
CA SER A 300 9.15 -3.99 11.86
C SER A 300 8.87 -5.50 11.78
N VAL A 301 9.81 -6.33 12.25
CA VAL A 301 9.70 -7.80 12.26
C VAL A 301 8.43 -8.31 12.97
N HIS A 302 7.82 -7.47 13.83
CA HIS A 302 6.61 -7.77 14.60
C HIS A 302 5.34 -7.08 14.07
N SER A 303 5.42 -6.34 12.95
CA SER A 303 4.28 -5.63 12.36
C SER A 303 4.00 -6.14 10.95
N ASP A 304 2.91 -6.88 10.79
CA ASP A 304 2.51 -7.44 9.50
C ASP A 304 1.89 -6.35 8.59
N ALA A 305 2.74 -5.47 8.08
CA ALA A 305 2.35 -4.28 7.31
C ALA A 305 1.87 -4.59 5.88
N ASN A 306 2.20 -5.79 5.40
CA ASN A 306 1.82 -6.33 4.09
C ASN A 306 0.66 -7.36 4.19
N ALA A 307 0.15 -7.66 5.40
CA ALA A 307 -1.02 -8.51 5.62
C ALA A 307 -2.22 -8.07 4.77
N ALA A 308 -2.99 -9.03 4.25
CA ALA A 308 -4.24 -8.68 3.62
C ALA A 308 -5.23 -8.16 4.67
N ILE A 309 -6.15 -7.28 4.25
CA ILE A 309 -7.14 -6.66 5.16
C ILE A 309 -8.03 -7.70 5.85
N SER A 310 -8.23 -8.88 5.22
CA SER A 310 -8.85 -10.07 5.80
C SER A 310 -8.13 -10.56 7.06
N ASP A 311 -6.81 -10.65 6.99
CA ASP A 311 -5.97 -11.36 7.95
C ASP A 311 -5.80 -10.48 9.21
N VAL A 312 -5.69 -9.16 8.99
CA VAL A 312 -5.78 -8.14 10.05
C VAL A 312 -7.14 -8.19 10.75
N ILE A 313 -8.24 -8.38 10.02
CA ILE A 313 -9.59 -8.51 10.60
C ILE A 313 -9.72 -9.81 11.40
N GLU A 314 -9.25 -10.95 10.88
CA GLU A 314 -9.30 -12.25 11.58
C GLU A 314 -8.46 -12.21 12.86
N TYR A 315 -7.24 -11.68 12.80
CA TYR A 315 -6.37 -11.49 13.97
C TYR A 315 -7.03 -10.59 15.03
N LEU A 316 -7.60 -9.44 14.62
CA LEU A 316 -8.28 -8.54 15.54
C LEU A 316 -9.59 -9.13 16.08
N ASP A 317 -10.32 -9.97 15.35
CA ASP A 317 -11.52 -10.63 15.88
C ASP A 317 -11.16 -11.76 16.84
N LEU A 318 -10.09 -12.52 16.58
CA LEU A 318 -9.52 -13.47 17.53
C LEU A 318 -9.13 -12.78 18.86
N LEU A 319 -8.53 -11.57 18.79
CA LEU A 319 -8.26 -10.75 19.98
C LEU A 319 -9.55 -10.21 20.64
N SER A 320 -10.55 -9.80 19.84
CA SER A 320 -11.88 -9.36 20.32
C SER A 320 -12.61 -10.48 21.08
N GLN A 321 -12.57 -11.71 20.56
CA GLN A 321 -13.12 -12.92 21.19
C GLN A 321 -12.37 -13.28 22.48
N ARG A 322 -11.03 -13.17 22.50
CA ARG A 322 -10.21 -13.26 23.74
C ARG A 322 -10.51 -12.13 24.74
N GLY A 323 -11.27 -11.12 24.35
CA GLY A 323 -11.78 -10.05 25.23
C GLY A 323 -10.94 -8.78 25.22
N ASP A 324 -10.08 -8.56 24.21
CA ASP A 324 -9.43 -7.26 24.04
C ASP A 324 -10.40 -6.21 23.51
N ILE A 325 -10.50 -5.13 24.28
CA ILE A 325 -11.30 -3.94 23.99
C ILE A 325 -10.62 -3.02 22.97
N LYS A 326 -9.29 -3.04 22.83
CA LYS A 326 -8.57 -2.23 21.84
C LYS A 326 -8.82 -2.78 20.44
N ALA A 327 -8.61 -4.09 20.23
CA ALA A 327 -8.96 -4.79 19.00
C ALA A 327 -10.45 -4.64 18.66
N SER A 328 -11.34 -4.81 19.65
CA SER A 328 -12.79 -4.55 19.47
C SER A 328 -13.08 -3.12 18.98
N LEU A 329 -12.45 -2.10 19.55
CA LEU A 329 -12.63 -0.70 19.11
C LEU A 329 -12.06 -0.47 17.71
N ASN A 330 -10.91 -1.07 17.39
CA ASN A 330 -10.25 -0.96 16.09
C ASN A 330 -11.09 -1.61 14.99
N LEU A 331 -11.61 -2.82 15.19
CA LEU A 331 -12.59 -3.45 14.27
C LEU A 331 -13.81 -2.55 14.06
N GLY A 332 -14.41 -2.08 15.16
CA GLY A 332 -15.56 -1.17 15.09
C GLY A 332 -15.27 0.07 14.24
N ARG A 333 -14.06 0.63 14.35
CA ARG A 333 -13.59 1.74 13.52
C ARG A 333 -13.36 1.33 12.06
N MET A 334 -12.74 0.17 11.79
CA MET A 334 -12.48 -0.31 10.43
C MET A 334 -13.78 -0.49 9.64
N PHE A 335 -14.79 -1.14 10.25
CA PHE A 335 -16.12 -1.28 9.63
C PHE A 335 -16.92 0.05 9.59
N TYR A 336 -16.61 1.05 10.42
CA TYR A 336 -17.28 2.36 10.40
C TYR A 336 -16.70 3.34 9.39
N ASP A 337 -15.37 3.45 9.32
CA ASP A 337 -14.66 4.35 8.41
C ASP A 337 -14.55 3.74 7.00
N GLY A 338 -14.45 2.41 6.88
CA GLY A 338 -14.12 1.69 5.64
C GLY A 338 -12.61 1.76 5.31
N GLN A 339 -12.12 0.82 4.49
CA GLN A 339 -10.76 0.81 3.95
C GLN A 339 -10.74 0.21 2.53
N ARG A 340 -9.59 0.25 1.85
CA ARG A 340 -9.42 -0.41 0.54
C ARG A 340 -9.68 -1.92 0.70
N GLY A 341 -10.58 -2.48 -0.10
CA GLY A 341 -11.04 -3.87 0.04
C GLY A 341 -12.01 -4.13 1.20
N LEU A 342 -12.45 -3.09 1.94
CA LEU A 342 -13.36 -3.20 3.08
C LEU A 342 -14.43 -2.09 3.06
N ASP A 343 -15.60 -2.40 2.53
CA ASP A 343 -16.77 -1.52 2.59
C ASP A 343 -17.23 -1.25 4.04
N SER A 344 -17.80 -0.07 4.27
CA SER A 344 -18.29 0.33 5.59
C SER A 344 -19.59 -0.41 6.00
N ASP A 345 -19.52 -1.41 6.89
CA ASP A 345 -20.70 -1.97 7.55
C ASP A 345 -20.96 -1.34 8.92
N TYR A 346 -21.90 -0.39 8.93
CA TYR A 346 -22.36 0.28 10.15
C TYR A 346 -23.07 -0.66 11.14
N ASN A 347 -23.58 -1.82 10.74
CA ASN A 347 -24.22 -2.77 11.65
C ASN A 347 -23.17 -3.54 12.46
N LEU A 348 -22.12 -4.03 11.79
CA LEU A 348 -20.99 -4.71 12.41
C LEU A 348 -20.14 -3.74 13.24
N ALA A 349 -19.92 -2.51 12.77
CA ALA A 349 -19.30 -1.45 13.56
C ALA A 349 -20.06 -1.19 14.89
N LYS A 350 -21.38 -1.04 14.82
CA LYS A 350 -22.29 -0.88 15.97
C LYS A 350 -22.21 -2.06 16.94
N LYS A 351 -22.13 -3.31 16.45
CA LYS A 351 -21.92 -4.51 17.29
C LYS A 351 -20.66 -4.35 18.14
N TYR A 352 -19.52 -4.05 17.51
CA TYR A 352 -18.24 -3.91 18.23
C TYR A 352 -18.20 -2.70 19.17
N PHE A 353 -18.71 -1.53 18.77
CA PHE A 353 -18.76 -0.38 19.68
C PHE A 353 -19.66 -0.62 20.90
N LEU A 354 -20.82 -1.26 20.73
CA LEU A 354 -21.70 -1.65 21.84
C LEU A 354 -21.08 -2.74 22.72
N GLN A 355 -20.34 -3.69 22.14
CA GLN A 355 -19.54 -4.67 22.87
C GLN A 355 -18.51 -3.98 23.77
N VAL A 356 -17.72 -3.02 23.26
CA VAL A 356 -16.78 -2.21 24.06
C VAL A 356 -17.51 -1.44 25.16
N ALA A 357 -18.59 -0.72 24.82
CA ALA A 357 -19.36 0.06 25.79
C ALA A 357 -19.93 -0.81 26.93
N SER A 358 -20.35 -2.05 26.63
CA SER A 358 -20.89 -2.99 27.63
C SER A 358 -19.87 -3.50 28.66
N ARG A 359 -18.56 -3.39 28.38
CA ARG A 359 -17.49 -3.74 29.33
C ARG A 359 -17.28 -2.68 30.41
N TYR A 360 -17.80 -1.46 30.21
CA TYR A 360 -17.64 -0.33 31.14
C TYR A 360 -18.98 0.15 31.73
N TRP A 361 -20.05 0.17 30.93
CA TRP A 361 -21.41 0.53 31.37
C TRP A 361 -22.36 -0.67 31.33
N LYS A 362 -23.05 -0.91 32.45
CA LYS A 362 -24.26 -1.74 32.51
C LYS A 362 -25.40 -1.10 31.71
N LYS A 363 -26.43 -1.88 31.35
CA LYS A 363 -27.61 -1.39 30.60
C LYS A 363 -28.29 -0.18 31.27
N ASP A 364 -28.28 -0.14 32.61
CA ASP A 364 -28.85 0.94 33.43
C ASP A 364 -27.96 2.20 33.53
N GLY A 365 -26.83 2.24 32.80
CA GLY A 365 -25.86 3.35 32.82
C GLY A 365 -24.94 3.39 34.04
N ARG A 366 -25.09 2.46 34.99
CA ARG A 366 -24.14 2.24 36.10
C ARG A 366 -22.82 1.63 35.57
N LEU A 367 -21.74 1.83 36.31
CA LEU A 367 -20.44 1.21 36.01
C LEU A 367 -20.48 -0.32 36.22
N VAL A 368 -19.57 -1.02 35.54
CA VAL A 368 -19.24 -2.43 35.81
C VAL A 368 -18.35 -2.52 37.04
N ASP A 369 -18.48 -3.58 37.85
CA ASP A 369 -17.89 -3.64 39.20
C ASP A 369 -16.42 -4.08 39.21
N ASN A 370 -15.92 -4.62 38.09
CA ASN A 370 -14.53 -4.97 37.86
C ASN A 370 -14.11 -4.47 36.46
N ILE A 371 -13.41 -3.34 36.42
CA ILE A 371 -12.99 -2.64 35.19
C ILE A 371 -11.47 -2.71 35.09
N LYS A 372 -10.95 -3.24 33.98
CA LYS A 372 -9.50 -3.23 33.71
C LYS A 372 -9.00 -1.78 33.53
N PRO A 373 -7.81 -1.41 34.05
CA PRO A 373 -7.24 -0.07 33.82
C PRO A 373 -7.11 0.23 32.32
N GLY A 374 -7.30 1.49 31.93
CA GLY A 374 -7.31 1.92 30.52
C GLY A 374 -8.61 1.63 29.75
N THR A 375 -9.57 0.87 30.31
CA THR A 375 -10.88 0.65 29.68
C THR A 375 -11.69 1.94 29.54
N ASP A 376 -11.48 2.90 30.44
CA ASP A 376 -12.07 4.24 30.42
C ASP A 376 -11.80 4.98 29.10
N LYS A 377 -10.52 5.07 28.68
CA LYS A 377 -10.12 5.79 27.44
C LYS A 377 -10.71 5.12 26.19
N VAL A 378 -10.82 3.79 26.20
CA VAL A 378 -11.37 2.99 25.08
C VAL A 378 -12.91 3.09 25.04
N ALA A 379 -13.57 3.05 26.20
CA ALA A 379 -15.01 3.21 26.34
C ALA A 379 -15.48 4.64 26.00
N GLY A 380 -14.70 5.66 26.36
CA GLY A 380 -14.93 7.05 25.96
C GLY A 380 -14.98 7.21 24.45
N LYS A 381 -13.97 6.69 23.74
CA LYS A 381 -13.93 6.67 22.26
C LYS A 381 -15.12 5.91 21.67
N ALA A 382 -15.45 4.73 22.20
CA ALA A 382 -16.62 3.96 21.76
C ALA A 382 -17.94 4.73 21.94
N ALA A 383 -18.12 5.43 23.07
CA ALA A 383 -19.28 6.30 23.29
C ALA A 383 -19.32 7.48 22.30
N GLY A 384 -18.17 8.05 21.95
CA GLY A 384 -18.05 9.07 20.90
C GLY A 384 -18.45 8.55 19.51
N PHE A 385 -18.12 7.31 19.17
CA PHE A 385 -18.60 6.69 17.92
C PHE A 385 -20.10 6.38 17.96
N ILE A 386 -20.61 5.77 19.04
CA ILE A 386 -22.06 5.49 19.19
C ILE A 386 -22.88 6.79 19.13
N GLY A 387 -22.43 7.85 19.79
CA GLY A 387 -23.04 9.18 19.71
C GLY A 387 -23.05 9.74 18.29
N ARG A 388 -21.93 9.62 17.55
CA ARG A 388 -21.81 10.03 16.14
C ARG A 388 -22.77 9.25 15.23
N MET A 389 -22.94 7.94 15.45
CA MET A 389 -23.87 7.11 14.69
C MET A 389 -25.33 7.53 14.93
N TYR A 390 -25.74 7.78 16.18
CA TYR A 390 -27.07 8.33 16.49
C TYR A 390 -27.29 9.76 15.98
N LEU A 391 -26.24 10.58 15.89
CA LEU A 391 -26.30 11.94 15.35
C LEU A 391 -26.51 11.95 13.82
N ARG A 392 -25.91 10.99 13.11
CA ARG A 392 -25.91 10.93 11.64
C ARG A 392 -26.99 10.03 11.04
N GLY A 393 -27.37 8.97 11.74
CA GLY A 393 -28.21 7.89 11.20
C GLY A 393 -27.41 6.70 10.63
N ASP A 394 -26.11 6.62 10.92
CA ASP A 394 -25.23 5.56 10.39
C ASP A 394 -25.55 4.21 11.08
N GLY A 395 -26.23 3.28 10.38
CA GLY A 395 -26.62 1.96 10.93
C GLY A 395 -27.67 1.98 12.06
N LEU A 396 -28.27 3.14 12.29
CA LEU A 396 -29.22 3.44 13.37
C LEU A 396 -30.23 4.49 12.90
N PRO A 397 -31.49 4.47 13.37
CA PRO A 397 -32.38 5.62 13.18
C PRO A 397 -31.78 6.84 13.91
N GLN A 398 -31.74 7.99 13.22
CA GLN A 398 -31.20 9.23 13.78
C GLN A 398 -31.96 9.62 15.07
N ASN A 399 -31.23 9.90 16.14
CA ASN A 399 -31.81 10.22 17.44
C ASN A 399 -30.90 11.13 18.26
N PHE A 400 -31.12 12.44 18.15
CA PHE A 400 -30.34 13.45 18.86
C PHE A 400 -30.37 13.28 20.39
N LYS A 401 -31.48 12.81 20.98
CA LYS A 401 -31.56 12.60 22.44
C LYS A 401 -30.64 11.45 22.90
N GLN A 402 -30.54 10.37 22.13
CA GLN A 402 -29.59 9.29 22.39
C GLN A 402 -28.15 9.75 22.10
N ALA A 403 -27.91 10.45 20.99
CA ALA A 403 -26.59 11.01 20.65
C ALA A 403 -26.04 11.86 21.81
N LYS A 404 -26.84 12.81 22.31
CA LYS A 404 -26.51 13.65 23.47
C LYS A 404 -26.13 12.83 24.70
N GLY A 405 -26.94 11.81 25.03
CA GLY A 405 -26.69 10.94 26.20
C GLY A 405 -25.41 10.09 26.08
N TRP A 406 -24.98 9.74 24.86
CA TRP A 406 -23.70 9.07 24.62
C TRP A 406 -22.52 10.04 24.63
N PHE A 407 -22.66 11.23 24.04
CA PHE A 407 -21.63 12.28 24.16
C PHE A 407 -21.43 12.75 25.60
N GLU A 408 -22.49 12.87 26.42
CA GLU A 408 -22.40 13.15 27.87
C GLU A 408 -21.65 12.05 28.65
N ARG A 409 -21.58 10.82 28.13
CA ARG A 409 -20.75 9.73 28.70
C ARG A 409 -19.28 9.86 28.26
N GLY A 410 -19.03 10.11 26.98
CA GLY A 410 -17.67 10.29 26.45
C GLY A 410 -16.97 11.55 26.98
N ILE A 411 -17.70 12.66 27.16
CA ILE A 411 -17.19 13.91 27.74
C ILE A 411 -16.67 13.68 29.17
N LYS A 412 -17.37 12.88 30.00
CA LYS A 412 -16.91 12.50 31.35
C LYS A 412 -15.60 11.70 31.34
N LEU A 413 -15.28 11.05 30.23
CA LEU A 413 -14.05 10.29 30.00
C LEU A 413 -13.05 11.06 29.10
N ARG A 414 -13.25 12.38 28.95
CA ARG A 414 -12.40 13.32 28.20
C ARG A 414 -12.21 12.96 26.71
N ASP A 415 -13.17 12.26 26.10
CA ASP A 415 -13.11 11.90 24.67
C ASP A 415 -13.33 13.10 23.74
N ALA A 416 -12.37 13.36 22.85
CA ALA A 416 -12.39 14.50 21.94
C ALA A 416 -13.50 14.44 20.88
N GLN A 417 -13.83 13.25 20.36
CA GLN A 417 -14.93 13.10 19.39
C GLN A 417 -16.29 13.42 20.04
N SER A 418 -16.46 13.13 21.33
CA SER A 418 -17.67 13.46 22.09
C SER A 418 -17.79 14.94 22.39
N HIS A 419 -16.67 15.63 22.66
CA HIS A 419 -16.65 17.09 22.78
C HIS A 419 -17.03 17.76 21.45
N TYR A 420 -16.39 17.36 20.34
CA TYR A 420 -16.76 17.82 18.98
C TYR A 420 -18.22 17.53 18.64
N GLY A 421 -18.71 16.30 18.87
CA GLY A 421 -20.08 15.90 18.57
C GLY A 421 -21.12 16.71 19.34
N MET A 422 -20.88 16.99 20.62
CA MET A 422 -21.72 17.88 21.43
C MET A 422 -21.63 19.34 20.97
N GLY A 423 -20.43 19.83 20.62
CA GLY A 423 -20.23 21.17 20.06
C GLY A 423 -21.03 21.35 18.77
N LEU A 424 -20.95 20.39 17.83
CA LEU A 424 -21.69 20.40 16.58
C LEU A 424 -23.21 20.35 16.80
N MET A 425 -23.69 19.63 17.83
CA MET A 425 -25.10 19.64 18.22
C MET A 425 -25.55 20.99 18.79
N LEU A 426 -24.73 21.64 19.63
CA LEU A 426 -25.04 22.96 20.19
C LEU A 426 -24.90 24.09 19.18
N LEU A 427 -24.05 23.95 18.16
CA LEU A 427 -23.87 24.92 17.08
C LEU A 427 -25.03 24.91 16.08
N ASN A 428 -25.57 23.73 15.76
CA ASN A 428 -26.65 23.57 14.77
C ASN A 428 -28.04 23.37 15.41
N GLY A 429 -28.16 23.48 16.74
CA GLY A 429 -29.41 23.28 17.48
C GLY A 429 -29.95 21.83 17.48
N PHE A 430 -29.16 20.82 17.06
CA PHE A 430 -29.62 19.44 16.95
C PHE A 430 -30.07 18.88 18.31
N GLY A 431 -31.38 18.65 18.45
CA GLY A 431 -31.97 18.13 19.69
C GLY A 431 -31.96 19.09 20.88
N GLY A 432 -31.84 20.40 20.65
CA GLY A 432 -31.80 21.42 21.71
C GLY A 432 -32.11 22.83 21.20
N LYS A 433 -31.61 23.83 21.93
CA LYS A 433 -31.46 25.20 21.41
C LYS A 433 -29.99 25.42 21.08
N GLU A 434 -29.74 26.29 20.12
CA GLU A 434 -28.39 26.74 19.75
C GLU A 434 -27.67 27.42 20.93
N ASN A 435 -26.36 27.21 21.06
CA ASN A 435 -25.49 27.91 22.00
C ASN A 435 -24.04 27.92 21.49
N ILE A 436 -23.72 28.93 20.67
CA ILE A 436 -22.38 29.11 20.07
C ILE A 436 -21.28 29.16 21.14
N LYS A 437 -21.46 29.90 22.24
CA LYS A 437 -20.43 30.04 23.30
C LYS A 437 -20.02 28.70 23.92
N ARG A 438 -21.02 27.87 24.24
CA ARG A 438 -20.75 26.52 24.77
C ARG A 438 -20.26 25.55 23.69
N ALA A 439 -20.59 25.79 22.42
CA ALA A 439 -19.99 25.05 21.31
C ALA A 439 -18.49 25.39 21.16
N SER A 440 -18.08 26.66 21.23
CA SER A 440 -16.66 27.06 21.15
C SER A 440 -15.82 26.49 22.29
N GLU A 441 -16.33 26.47 23.54
CA GLU A 441 -15.66 25.79 24.68
C GLU A 441 -15.40 24.30 24.39
N LEU A 442 -16.39 23.61 23.81
CA LEU A 442 -16.29 22.20 23.46
C LEU A 442 -15.38 21.96 22.23
N PHE A 443 -15.35 22.88 21.27
CA PHE A 443 -14.42 22.79 20.14
C PHE A 443 -12.97 23.09 20.56
N GLN A 444 -12.73 24.07 21.44
CA GLN A 444 -11.39 24.33 21.99
C GLN A 444 -10.85 23.12 22.76
N THR A 445 -11.67 22.50 23.63
CA THR A 445 -11.26 21.30 24.37
C THR A 445 -11.06 20.06 23.48
N ALA A 446 -11.76 19.95 22.34
CA ALA A 446 -11.51 18.90 21.34
C ALA A 446 -10.29 19.21 20.46
N ALA A 447 -10.05 20.48 20.11
CA ALA A 447 -8.93 20.92 19.29
C ALA A 447 -7.59 20.80 20.03
N ALA A 448 -7.59 21.05 21.35
CA ALA A 448 -6.48 20.80 22.27
C ALA A 448 -6.23 19.30 22.57
N ALA A 449 -7.01 18.41 21.97
CA ALA A 449 -6.80 16.96 21.94
C ALA A 449 -6.64 16.45 20.49
N ASP A 450 -6.06 17.29 19.64
CA ASP A 450 -5.72 17.07 18.23
C ASP A 450 -6.85 16.58 17.31
N TYR A 451 -8.11 16.89 17.66
CA TYR A 451 -9.24 16.50 16.84
C TYR A 451 -9.44 17.46 15.66
N ALA A 452 -8.81 17.14 14.51
CA ALA A 452 -8.80 17.98 13.31
C ALA A 452 -10.18 18.54 12.84
N PRO A 453 -11.31 17.81 12.92
CA PRO A 453 -12.62 18.41 12.64
C PRO A 453 -13.03 19.53 13.61
N ALA A 454 -12.61 19.49 14.88
CA ALA A 454 -12.84 20.57 15.83
C ALA A 454 -11.92 21.77 15.59
N GLN A 455 -10.69 21.52 15.15
CA GLN A 455 -9.75 22.56 14.73
C GLN A 455 -10.30 23.37 13.53
N VAL A 456 -10.98 22.72 12.57
CA VAL A 456 -11.71 23.43 11.50
C VAL A 456 -12.89 24.24 12.03
N GLU A 457 -13.73 23.68 12.92
CA GLU A 457 -14.88 24.41 13.46
C GLU A 457 -14.47 25.63 14.28
N ILE A 458 -13.44 25.53 15.14
CA ILE A 458 -12.95 26.68 15.91
C ILE A 458 -12.19 27.68 15.02
N GLY A 459 -11.41 27.21 14.03
CA GLY A 459 -10.78 28.06 13.03
C GLY A 459 -11.80 28.86 12.22
N ARG A 460 -12.95 28.26 11.87
CA ARG A 460 -14.06 29.00 11.24
C ARG A 460 -14.65 30.04 12.18
N LEU A 461 -14.90 29.72 13.45
CA LEU A 461 -15.42 30.70 14.42
C LEU A 461 -14.48 31.90 14.65
N TYR A 462 -13.16 31.72 14.53
CA TYR A 462 -12.20 32.84 14.52
C TYR A 462 -12.20 33.60 13.17
N LEU A 463 -12.27 32.90 12.04
CA LEU A 463 -12.41 33.51 10.71
C LEU A 463 -13.70 34.35 10.57
N ASP A 464 -14.81 33.89 11.19
CA ASP A 464 -16.11 34.56 11.22
C ASP A 464 -16.13 35.82 12.11
N GLN A 465 -15.18 35.96 13.06
CA GLN A 465 -14.99 37.18 13.87
C GLN A 465 -14.16 38.24 13.11
N GLY A 466 -13.11 37.80 12.41
CA GLY A 466 -12.41 38.63 11.42
C GLY A 466 -11.37 39.63 11.96
N ASP A 467 -11.13 39.69 13.27
CA ASP A 467 -10.07 40.51 13.85
C ASP A 467 -8.67 40.01 13.42
N PRO A 468 -7.65 40.88 13.24
CA PRO A 468 -6.37 40.47 12.65
C PRO A 468 -5.62 39.37 13.40
N GLU A 469 -5.74 39.32 14.73
CA GLU A 469 -5.14 38.27 15.56
C GLU A 469 -5.95 36.96 15.50
N ASP A 470 -7.28 37.05 15.42
CA ASP A 470 -8.16 35.90 15.21
C ASP A 470 -7.93 35.27 13.83
N LEU A 471 -7.64 36.07 12.78
CA LEU A 471 -7.26 35.56 11.47
C LEU A 471 -5.93 34.77 11.50
N ARG A 472 -4.99 35.17 12.37
CA ARG A 472 -3.73 34.46 12.62
C ARG A 472 -3.99 33.12 13.31
N VAL A 473 -4.77 33.13 14.40
CA VAL A 473 -5.18 31.94 15.15
C VAL A 473 -6.00 30.97 14.29
N ALA A 474 -6.88 31.48 13.42
CA ALA A 474 -7.63 30.69 12.46
C ALA A 474 -6.70 29.97 11.47
N ASN A 475 -5.68 30.65 10.94
CA ASN A 475 -4.67 30.02 10.09
C ASN A 475 -3.96 28.87 10.81
N ASP A 476 -3.47 29.11 12.03
CA ASP A 476 -2.74 28.11 12.80
C ASP A 476 -3.58 26.83 13.01
N TYR A 477 -4.88 26.98 13.34
CA TYR A 477 -5.81 25.87 13.47
C TYR A 477 -6.10 25.16 12.13
N PHE A 478 -6.25 25.89 11.03
CA PHE A 478 -6.47 25.28 9.72
C PHE A 478 -5.21 24.54 9.22
N GLU A 479 -4.01 25.06 9.47
CA GLU A 479 -2.76 24.37 9.13
C GLU A 479 -2.58 23.09 9.97
N LEU A 480 -2.91 23.12 11.27
CA LEU A 480 -2.90 21.93 12.12
C LEU A 480 -3.91 20.87 11.62
N ALA A 481 -5.14 21.27 11.29
CA ALA A 481 -6.15 20.37 10.73
C ALA A 481 -5.77 19.83 9.33
N ALA A 482 -5.03 20.61 8.55
CA ALA A 482 -4.51 20.22 7.24
C ALA A 482 -3.35 19.19 7.34
N ARG A 483 -2.58 19.15 8.42
CA ARG A 483 -1.60 18.06 8.68
C ARG A 483 -2.29 16.72 8.81
N TYR A 484 -3.48 16.69 9.41
CA TYR A 484 -4.36 15.51 9.47
C TYR A 484 -5.22 15.30 8.21
N GLY A 485 -4.96 16.04 7.12
CA GLY A 485 -5.53 15.79 5.81
C GLY A 485 -7.02 16.18 5.63
N ASN A 486 -7.57 17.01 6.51
CA ASN A 486 -8.98 17.44 6.48
C ASN A 486 -9.29 18.31 5.23
N ILE A 487 -10.33 17.95 4.48
CA ILE A 487 -10.71 18.60 3.22
C ILE A 487 -11.17 20.06 3.40
N GLU A 488 -11.92 20.37 4.46
CA GLU A 488 -12.39 21.74 4.70
C GLU A 488 -11.26 22.65 5.18
N ALA A 489 -10.27 22.09 5.89
CA ALA A 489 -9.08 22.84 6.30
C ALA A 489 -8.30 23.36 5.08
N TYR A 490 -8.03 22.49 4.10
CA TYR A 490 -7.40 22.91 2.85
C TYR A 490 -8.23 23.95 2.08
N TYR A 491 -9.57 23.85 2.10
CA TYR A 491 -10.43 24.84 1.44
C TYR A 491 -10.30 26.22 2.09
N TYR A 492 -10.37 26.33 3.42
CA TYR A 492 -10.20 27.62 4.11
C TYR A 492 -8.79 28.20 3.90
N LEU A 493 -7.74 27.37 3.93
CA LEU A 493 -6.38 27.80 3.59
C LEU A 493 -6.27 28.30 2.13
N ALA A 494 -7.01 27.69 1.19
CA ALA A 494 -7.05 28.11 -0.21
C ALA A 494 -7.75 29.48 -0.37
N GLU A 495 -8.93 29.66 0.21
CA GLU A 495 -9.68 30.93 0.18
C GLU A 495 -8.85 32.06 0.81
N MET A 496 -8.28 31.84 2.00
CA MET A 496 -7.42 32.82 2.68
C MET A 496 -6.19 33.17 1.82
N SER A 497 -5.51 32.18 1.22
CA SER A 497 -4.34 32.39 0.36
C SER A 497 -4.67 33.08 -0.97
N TYR A 498 -5.89 32.89 -1.49
CA TYR A 498 -6.35 33.46 -2.75
C TYR A 498 -6.83 34.91 -2.61
N HIS A 499 -7.53 35.21 -1.51
CA HIS A 499 -8.04 36.54 -1.21
C HIS A 499 -7.03 37.44 -0.48
N GLY A 500 -6.01 36.86 0.18
CA GLY A 500 -5.06 37.61 1.01
C GLY A 500 -5.60 37.93 2.41
N VAL A 501 -6.38 37.01 2.99
CA VAL A 501 -6.97 37.14 4.32
C VAL A 501 -6.04 36.49 5.34
N GLY A 502 -5.55 37.26 6.31
CA GLY A 502 -4.59 36.82 7.33
C GLY A 502 -3.17 36.53 6.82
N ARG A 503 -2.91 36.65 5.50
CA ARG A 503 -1.60 36.41 4.86
C ARG A 503 -1.50 37.16 3.53
N GLU A 504 -0.29 37.28 2.98
CA GLU A 504 -0.11 37.78 1.61
C GLU A 504 -0.76 36.86 0.56
N LYS A 505 -1.31 37.47 -0.50
CA LYS A 505 -1.97 36.73 -1.59
C LYS A 505 -0.95 35.87 -2.37
N SER A 506 -1.01 34.56 -2.20
CA SER A 506 -0.10 33.60 -2.85
C SER A 506 -0.86 32.65 -3.79
N CYS A 507 -0.76 32.93 -5.10
CA CYS A 507 -1.43 32.12 -6.12
C CYS A 507 -0.92 30.66 -6.11
N GLY A 508 0.39 30.43 -6.04
CA GLY A 508 0.95 29.08 -6.04
C GLY A 508 0.48 28.23 -4.86
N LEU A 509 0.37 28.84 -3.68
CA LEU A 509 -0.12 28.18 -2.47
C LEU A 509 -1.62 27.89 -2.55
N ALA A 510 -2.43 28.87 -2.95
CA ALA A 510 -3.87 28.71 -3.14
C ALA A 510 -4.20 27.61 -4.17
N LEU A 511 -3.49 27.58 -5.31
CA LEU A 511 -3.64 26.54 -6.34
C LEU A 511 -3.38 25.16 -5.75
N ARG A 512 -2.28 24.98 -5.00
CA ARG A 512 -1.94 23.69 -4.36
C ARG A 512 -3.04 23.22 -3.41
N TYR A 513 -3.65 24.13 -2.65
CA TYR A 513 -4.74 23.78 -1.73
C TYR A 513 -6.06 23.47 -2.46
N TYR A 514 -6.51 24.29 -3.42
CA TYR A 514 -7.71 23.97 -4.23
C TYR A 514 -7.57 22.66 -5.01
N LYS A 515 -6.37 22.37 -5.55
CA LYS A 515 -6.05 21.09 -6.20
C LYS A 515 -6.25 19.92 -5.23
N ASN A 516 -5.72 20.02 -4.01
CA ASN A 516 -5.84 18.99 -2.98
C ASN A 516 -7.32 18.74 -2.59
N VAL A 517 -8.13 19.80 -2.45
CA VAL A 517 -9.58 19.68 -2.22
C VAL A 517 -10.29 18.97 -3.38
N ALA A 518 -10.01 19.38 -4.63
CA ALA A 518 -10.60 18.80 -5.83
C ALA A 518 -10.21 17.32 -6.03
N GLU A 519 -8.94 16.97 -5.80
CA GLU A 519 -8.43 15.60 -5.90
C GLU A 519 -8.95 14.69 -4.77
N LYS A 520 -9.15 15.22 -3.56
CA LYS A 520 -9.67 14.42 -2.42
C LYS A 520 -11.12 13.97 -2.60
N ALA A 521 -11.94 14.76 -3.28
CA ALA A 521 -13.36 14.46 -3.52
C ALA A 521 -13.54 13.47 -4.69
N GLU A 522 -12.77 12.38 -4.68
CA GLU A 522 -12.70 11.38 -5.75
C GLU A 522 -14.08 10.97 -6.28
N PRO A 523 -15.08 10.59 -5.46
CA PRO A 523 -16.37 10.09 -5.98
C PRO A 523 -17.24 11.15 -6.69
N LEU A 524 -16.85 12.43 -6.65
CA LEU A 524 -17.54 13.52 -7.36
C LEU A 524 -16.95 13.78 -8.76
N VAL A 525 -15.73 13.30 -9.05
CA VAL A 525 -15.01 13.67 -10.28
C VAL A 525 -14.30 12.51 -10.98
N SER A 526 -13.93 11.43 -10.27
CA SER A 526 -13.09 10.37 -10.81
C SER A 526 -13.60 8.96 -10.45
N SER A 527 -13.68 8.12 -11.48
CA SER A 527 -14.08 6.70 -11.50
C SER A 527 -13.01 5.78 -10.88
N TRP A 528 -12.37 6.20 -9.79
CA TRP A 528 -11.31 5.42 -9.12
C TRP A 528 -11.81 4.06 -8.59
N ALA A 529 -13.05 4.00 -8.12
CA ALA A 529 -13.66 2.74 -7.67
C ALA A 529 -13.83 1.74 -8.82
N ASP A 530 -14.35 2.22 -9.95
CA ASP A 530 -14.59 1.41 -11.16
C ASP A 530 -13.27 0.98 -11.82
N ALA A 531 -12.27 1.86 -11.84
CA ALA A 531 -10.91 1.56 -12.31
C ALA A 531 -10.26 0.43 -11.49
N ASN A 532 -10.37 0.52 -10.16
CA ASN A 532 -9.86 -0.50 -9.24
C ASN A 532 -10.62 -1.82 -9.39
N GLU A 533 -11.97 -1.81 -9.43
CA GLU A 533 -12.75 -3.05 -9.60
C GLU A 533 -12.46 -3.72 -10.96
N ALA A 534 -12.25 -2.94 -12.02
CA ALA A 534 -11.83 -3.45 -13.31
C ALA A 534 -10.44 -4.11 -13.22
N TYR A 535 -9.46 -3.45 -12.59
CA TYR A 535 -8.10 -3.97 -12.40
C TYR A 535 -8.09 -5.27 -11.59
N ASP A 536 -8.76 -5.28 -10.43
CA ASP A 536 -8.88 -6.45 -9.53
C ASP A 536 -9.62 -7.61 -10.20
N SER A 537 -10.52 -7.33 -11.15
CA SER A 537 -11.20 -8.35 -11.95
C SER A 537 -10.39 -8.92 -13.11
N GLY A 538 -9.18 -8.39 -13.36
CA GLY A 538 -8.33 -8.73 -14.50
C GLY A 538 -8.73 -8.07 -15.82
N ASP A 539 -9.65 -7.09 -15.81
CA ASP A 539 -10.05 -6.31 -16.97
C ASP A 539 -9.15 -5.06 -17.11
N TYR A 540 -7.87 -5.31 -17.35
CA TYR A 540 -6.84 -4.28 -17.53
C TYR A 540 -7.15 -3.31 -18.67
N ASP A 541 -7.93 -3.76 -19.65
CA ASP A 541 -8.33 -3.01 -20.83
C ASP A 541 -9.40 -1.95 -20.51
N VAL A 542 -10.28 -2.18 -19.52
CA VAL A 542 -11.19 -1.16 -18.96
C VAL A 542 -10.47 -0.30 -17.92
N ALA A 543 -9.74 -0.93 -16.99
CA ALA A 543 -9.01 -0.23 -15.94
C ALA A 543 -8.05 0.84 -16.51
N PHE A 544 -7.34 0.50 -17.59
CA PHE A 544 -6.48 1.44 -18.32
C PHE A 544 -7.23 2.70 -18.80
N LEU A 545 -8.46 2.56 -19.33
CA LEU A 545 -9.23 3.69 -19.83
C LEU A 545 -9.69 4.63 -18.70
N GLU A 546 -10.11 4.06 -17.57
CA GLU A 546 -10.52 4.86 -16.40
C GLU A 546 -9.33 5.56 -15.73
N TYR A 547 -8.19 4.87 -15.55
CA TYR A 547 -6.96 5.53 -15.09
C TYR A 547 -6.47 6.57 -16.10
N LEU A 548 -6.66 6.38 -17.41
CA LEU A 548 -6.31 7.37 -18.44
C LEU A 548 -7.18 8.63 -18.33
N MET A 549 -8.46 8.49 -18.01
CA MET A 549 -9.37 9.60 -17.70
C MET A 549 -8.94 10.36 -16.43
N ALA A 550 -8.68 9.66 -15.32
CA ALA A 550 -8.18 10.28 -14.09
C ALA A 550 -6.79 10.94 -14.28
N ALA A 551 -5.91 10.34 -15.08
CA ALA A 551 -4.59 10.88 -15.37
C ALA A 551 -4.64 12.18 -16.18
N GLU A 552 -5.62 12.34 -17.07
CA GLU A 552 -5.86 13.59 -17.82
C GLU A 552 -6.55 14.67 -16.97
N GLN A 553 -7.32 14.31 -15.94
CA GLN A 553 -7.84 15.25 -14.94
C GLN A 553 -6.72 15.84 -14.06
N GLY A 554 -5.61 15.10 -13.89
CA GLY A 554 -4.38 15.59 -13.26
C GLY A 554 -3.82 14.72 -12.15
N TYR A 555 -4.53 13.67 -11.73
CA TYR A 555 -4.11 12.79 -10.63
C TYR A 555 -2.74 12.15 -10.91
N GLU A 556 -1.74 12.44 -10.06
CA GLU A 556 -0.40 11.83 -10.13
C GLU A 556 -0.48 10.30 -10.06
N ARG A 557 -1.24 9.75 -9.11
CA ARG A 557 -1.40 8.32 -8.92
C ARG A 557 -1.94 7.62 -10.17
N ALA A 558 -2.88 8.25 -10.87
CA ALA A 558 -3.40 7.72 -12.13
C ALA A 558 -2.39 7.82 -13.28
N GLN A 559 -1.55 8.86 -13.30
CA GLN A 559 -0.45 8.98 -14.27
C GLN A 559 0.60 7.89 -14.05
N ASN A 560 0.94 7.59 -12.80
CA ASN A 560 1.78 6.44 -12.43
C ASN A 560 1.15 5.11 -12.89
N ASN A 561 -0.15 4.88 -12.61
CA ASN A 561 -0.87 3.67 -13.04
C ASN A 561 -0.86 3.48 -14.56
N VAL A 562 -1.23 4.52 -15.31
CA VAL A 562 -1.22 4.50 -16.79
C VAL A 562 0.18 4.21 -17.32
N ALA A 563 1.22 4.81 -16.76
CA ALA A 563 2.59 4.59 -17.22
C ALA A 563 3.09 3.18 -16.87
N TYR A 564 2.74 2.65 -15.69
CA TYR A 564 3.08 1.31 -15.23
C TYR A 564 2.39 0.21 -16.05
N MET A 565 1.09 0.37 -16.37
CA MET A 565 0.34 -0.56 -17.22
C MET A 565 0.79 -0.57 -18.69
N LEU A 566 1.42 0.50 -19.16
CA LEU A 566 2.02 0.60 -20.49
C LEU A 566 3.51 0.20 -20.52
N ASP A 567 4.17 0.03 -19.37
CA ASP A 567 5.60 -0.29 -19.32
C ASP A 567 5.84 -1.79 -19.53
N VAL A 568 6.11 -2.16 -20.79
CA VAL A 568 6.42 -3.55 -21.20
C VAL A 568 7.75 -4.06 -20.61
N THR A 569 8.58 -3.20 -20.01
CA THR A 569 9.99 -3.52 -19.67
C THR A 569 10.25 -4.02 -18.25
N GLN A 570 9.22 -4.46 -17.51
CA GLN A 570 9.32 -4.80 -16.08
C GLN A 570 10.31 -5.93 -15.72
N SER A 571 10.75 -6.75 -16.68
CA SER A 571 11.89 -7.66 -16.48
C SER A 571 12.84 -7.65 -17.68
N LYS A 572 14.15 -7.54 -17.38
CA LYS A 572 15.23 -7.73 -18.36
C LYS A 572 15.56 -9.21 -18.61
N THR A 573 15.14 -10.10 -17.71
CA THR A 573 15.42 -11.53 -17.73
C THR A 573 14.15 -12.33 -18.03
N SER A 574 13.84 -12.46 -19.33
CA SER A 574 12.95 -13.54 -19.78
C SER A 574 13.63 -14.87 -19.43
N THR A 575 13.09 -15.59 -18.45
CA THR A 575 13.63 -16.92 -18.09
C THR A 575 13.56 -17.85 -19.31
N PRO A 576 14.67 -18.50 -19.69
CA PRO A 576 14.67 -19.35 -20.88
C PRO A 576 13.75 -20.55 -20.62
N ARG A 577 12.70 -20.67 -21.44
CA ARG A 577 11.48 -21.49 -21.27
C ARG A 577 11.66 -23.00 -20.99
N TRP A 578 12.90 -23.49 -20.98
CA TRP A 578 13.27 -24.87 -20.62
C TRP A 578 13.63 -25.06 -19.14
N LEU A 579 14.05 -24.00 -18.45
CA LEU A 579 14.20 -23.97 -17.00
C LEU A 579 12.83 -23.70 -16.39
N GLY A 580 12.26 -24.70 -15.71
CA GLY A 580 10.90 -24.67 -15.19
C GLY A 580 10.68 -23.48 -14.25
N GLY A 581 9.89 -22.52 -14.71
CA GLY A 581 9.78 -21.20 -14.10
C GLY A 581 9.43 -20.18 -15.17
N GLY A 582 8.16 -20.18 -15.61
CA GLY A 582 7.63 -19.11 -16.44
C GLY A 582 7.61 -17.83 -15.61
N GLY A 583 8.65 -17.01 -15.76
CA GLY A 583 8.85 -15.82 -14.93
C GLY A 583 7.65 -14.90 -15.05
N SER A 584 7.05 -14.54 -13.91
CA SER A 584 5.89 -13.67 -13.85
C SER A 584 6.27 -12.24 -14.23
N SER A 585 6.33 -11.97 -15.53
CA SER A 585 6.13 -10.63 -16.06
C SER A 585 4.74 -10.16 -15.60
N GLY A 586 4.71 -9.33 -14.56
CA GLY A 586 3.51 -8.79 -13.90
C GLY A 586 2.77 -7.76 -14.75
N GLY A 587 2.55 -8.08 -16.03
CA GLY A 587 2.08 -7.18 -17.06
C GLY A 587 2.40 -7.73 -18.45
N ALA A 588 1.64 -7.27 -19.44
CA ALA A 588 1.84 -7.56 -20.86
C ALA A 588 1.76 -9.04 -21.30
N SER A 589 0.53 -9.57 -21.28
CA SER A 589 -0.01 -10.32 -22.44
C SER A 589 -0.18 -9.39 -23.67
N GLY A 590 0.82 -8.54 -23.93
CA GLY A 590 0.69 -7.25 -24.63
C GLY A 590 1.20 -7.23 -26.06
N ALA A 591 1.54 -8.39 -26.63
CA ALA A 591 1.91 -8.51 -28.04
C ALA A 591 0.74 -8.12 -28.96
N ASP A 592 -0.49 -8.51 -28.60
CA ASP A 592 -1.69 -8.33 -29.42
C ASP A 592 -2.61 -7.17 -28.94
N ASN A 593 -2.49 -6.71 -27.69
CA ASN A 593 -3.34 -5.64 -27.12
C ASN A 593 -2.88 -4.23 -27.55
N VAL A 594 -3.42 -3.75 -28.68
CA VAL A 594 -3.13 -2.44 -29.30
C VAL A 594 -3.24 -1.24 -28.34
N LEU A 595 -4.05 -1.31 -27.27
CA LEU A 595 -4.15 -0.22 -26.29
C LEU A 595 -3.00 -0.16 -25.30
N LEU A 596 -2.51 -1.33 -24.84
CA LEU A 596 -1.50 -1.42 -23.79
C LEU A 596 -0.07 -1.30 -24.35
N ASN A 597 0.12 -1.48 -25.65
CA ASN A 597 1.41 -1.36 -26.32
C ASN A 597 1.65 0.06 -26.86
N ASN A 598 1.81 1.05 -25.98
CA ASN A 598 2.15 2.43 -26.36
C ASN A 598 3.25 3.05 -25.46
N PRO A 599 4.54 2.74 -25.70
CA PRO A 599 5.65 3.28 -24.93
C PRO A 599 5.80 4.81 -25.03
N SER A 600 5.32 5.44 -26.12
CA SER A 600 5.36 6.90 -26.26
C SER A 600 4.37 7.61 -25.33
N LEU A 601 3.24 6.97 -25.03
CA LEU A 601 2.27 7.44 -24.05
C LEU A 601 2.75 7.15 -22.62
N ALA A 602 3.38 5.99 -22.38
CA ALA A 602 4.01 5.64 -21.11
C ALA A 602 5.02 6.70 -20.66
N LEU A 603 5.97 7.06 -21.54
CA LEU A 603 6.96 8.13 -21.30
C LEU A 603 6.30 9.43 -20.85
N ILE A 604 5.23 9.85 -21.53
CA ILE A 604 4.54 11.11 -21.24
C ILE A 604 3.84 11.07 -19.87
N HIS A 605 3.32 9.91 -19.47
CA HIS A 605 2.71 9.75 -18.15
C HIS A 605 3.78 9.62 -17.05
N TRP A 606 4.93 9.00 -17.30
CA TRP A 606 6.12 9.10 -16.43
C TRP A 606 6.58 10.56 -16.26
N THR A 607 6.69 11.35 -17.34
CA THR A 607 7.04 12.79 -17.30
C THR A 607 6.00 13.65 -16.56
N ARG A 608 4.72 13.29 -16.62
CA ARG A 608 3.66 14.01 -15.87
C ARG A 608 3.73 13.68 -14.38
N SER A 609 3.89 12.40 -14.05
CA SER A 609 4.02 11.89 -12.69
C SER A 609 5.28 12.41 -11.98
N SER A 610 6.45 12.40 -12.64
CA SER A 610 7.69 12.94 -12.08
C SER A 610 7.63 14.45 -11.80
N ARG A 611 6.97 15.21 -12.69
CA ARG A 611 6.66 16.63 -12.47
C ARG A 611 5.64 16.90 -11.35
N GLN A 612 5.09 15.86 -10.74
CA GLN A 612 4.28 15.90 -9.53
C GLN A 612 4.99 15.22 -8.33
N THR A 613 6.32 15.27 -8.30
CA THR A 613 7.21 14.79 -7.21
C THR A 613 7.25 13.26 -7.01
N ASN A 614 6.78 12.46 -7.97
CA ASN A 614 6.98 11.01 -7.94
C ASN A 614 8.42 10.64 -8.36
N VAL A 615 9.22 10.21 -7.40
CA VAL A 615 10.65 9.91 -7.55
C VAL A 615 10.90 8.76 -8.52
N ASP A 616 10.22 7.63 -8.35
CA ASP A 616 10.42 6.46 -9.22
C ASP A 616 10.04 6.75 -10.68
N SER A 617 9.05 7.63 -10.89
CA SER A 617 8.66 8.11 -12.22
C SER A 617 9.74 8.99 -12.86
N LEU A 618 10.57 9.67 -12.07
CA LEU A 618 11.72 10.43 -12.56
C LEU A 618 12.85 9.50 -13.00
N VAL A 619 13.13 8.44 -12.23
CA VAL A 619 14.11 7.40 -12.60
C VAL A 619 13.64 6.64 -13.85
N LYS A 620 12.36 6.25 -13.95
CA LYS A 620 11.79 5.61 -15.16
C LYS A 620 11.84 6.51 -16.39
N MET A 621 11.61 7.81 -16.22
CA MET A 621 11.79 8.76 -17.33
C MET A 621 13.26 8.78 -17.81
N GLY A 622 14.22 8.67 -16.89
CA GLY A 622 15.64 8.48 -17.20
C GLY A 622 15.90 7.19 -17.99
N ASP A 623 15.37 6.05 -17.50
CA ASP A 623 15.49 4.75 -18.19
C ASP A 623 14.94 4.82 -19.62
N TYR A 624 13.79 5.43 -19.82
CA TYR A 624 13.16 5.53 -21.15
C TYR A 624 14.03 6.34 -22.14
N TYR A 625 14.64 7.44 -21.69
CA TYR A 625 15.64 8.17 -22.51
C TYR A 625 16.92 7.36 -22.71
N TYR A 626 17.38 6.61 -21.70
CA TYR A 626 18.61 5.82 -21.74
C TYR A 626 18.53 4.64 -22.72
N TYR A 627 17.40 3.91 -22.76
CA TYR A 627 17.19 2.79 -23.68
C TYR A 627 16.61 3.23 -25.04
N GLY A 628 15.98 4.41 -25.13
CA GLY A 628 15.26 4.86 -26.32
C GLY A 628 13.86 4.24 -26.46
N ILE A 629 13.13 4.13 -25.35
CA ILE A 629 11.78 3.55 -25.30
C ILE A 629 10.77 4.67 -25.57
N GLY A 630 10.02 4.58 -26.68
CA GLY A 630 9.02 5.59 -27.07
C GLY A 630 9.58 6.95 -27.52
N THR A 631 10.91 7.12 -27.50
CA THR A 631 11.68 8.30 -27.91
C THR A 631 13.01 7.85 -28.51
N PRO A 632 13.65 8.59 -29.43
CA PRO A 632 15.06 8.39 -29.74
C PRO A 632 15.92 8.40 -28.47
N ARG A 633 16.94 7.55 -28.43
CA ARG A 633 17.87 7.41 -27.30
C ARG A 633 18.61 8.71 -27.03
N ASP A 634 18.57 9.18 -25.78
CA ASP A 634 19.17 10.45 -25.34
C ASP A 634 19.80 10.27 -23.96
N VAL A 635 21.10 9.96 -23.94
CA VAL A 635 21.82 9.68 -22.70
C VAL A 635 21.97 10.95 -21.85
N SER A 636 22.10 12.13 -22.47
CA SER A 636 22.23 13.40 -21.74
C SER A 636 20.95 13.77 -20.98
N LYS A 637 19.76 13.49 -21.53
CA LYS A 637 18.51 13.59 -20.77
C LYS A 637 18.41 12.53 -19.66
N ALA A 638 18.89 11.31 -19.90
CA ALA A 638 18.89 10.27 -18.87
C ALA A 638 19.73 10.66 -17.65
N VAL A 639 20.94 11.20 -17.86
CA VAL A 639 21.79 11.78 -16.81
C VAL A 639 21.00 12.81 -16.00
N GLN A 640 20.39 13.81 -16.65
CA GLN A 640 19.62 14.87 -15.98
C GLN A 640 18.43 14.33 -15.16
N CYS A 641 17.83 13.21 -15.56
CA CYS A 641 16.77 12.56 -14.79
C CYS A 641 17.34 11.88 -13.54
N TYR A 642 18.46 11.16 -13.66
CA TYR A 642 19.08 10.48 -12.52
C TYR A 642 19.72 11.47 -11.52
N THR A 643 20.41 12.53 -11.98
CA THR A 643 20.95 13.56 -11.07
C THR A 643 19.83 14.27 -10.31
N GLY A 644 18.73 14.62 -11.00
CA GLY A 644 17.55 15.19 -10.34
C GLY A 644 16.93 14.24 -9.29
N ALA A 645 16.92 12.94 -9.55
CA ALA A 645 16.39 11.93 -8.61
C ALA A 645 17.35 11.62 -7.44
N SER A 646 18.66 11.80 -7.60
CA SER A 646 19.63 11.70 -6.49
C SER A 646 19.65 12.97 -5.62
N GLU A 647 19.71 14.15 -6.25
CA GLU A 647 19.90 15.43 -5.56
C GLU A 647 18.64 15.89 -4.80
N TYR A 648 17.48 15.93 -5.47
CA TYR A 648 16.24 16.45 -4.89
C TYR A 648 15.38 15.39 -4.18
N SER A 649 15.78 14.12 -4.22
CA SER A 649 14.90 13.01 -3.81
C SER A 649 15.61 11.77 -3.27
N GLN A 650 16.95 11.75 -3.22
CA GLN A 650 17.76 10.68 -2.65
C GLN A 650 17.28 9.27 -3.04
N SER A 651 17.11 9.02 -4.34
CA SER A 651 16.81 7.67 -4.82
C SER A 651 18.08 6.82 -4.89
N ALA A 652 18.13 5.74 -4.10
CA ALA A 652 19.22 4.75 -4.17
C ALA A 652 19.40 4.16 -5.58
N GLN A 653 18.29 3.90 -6.30
CA GLN A 653 18.34 3.41 -7.68
C GLN A 653 18.93 4.45 -8.65
N ALA A 654 18.67 5.75 -8.44
CA ALA A 654 19.28 6.81 -9.24
C ALA A 654 20.78 6.98 -8.95
N LEU A 655 21.18 6.95 -7.66
CA LEU A 655 22.58 6.97 -7.23
C LEU A 655 23.35 5.77 -7.82
N PHE A 656 22.79 4.56 -7.74
CA PHE A 656 23.37 3.37 -8.34
C PHE A 656 23.50 3.48 -9.87
N ASN A 657 22.49 4.04 -10.55
CA ASN A 657 22.54 4.28 -12.00
C ASN A 657 23.64 5.29 -12.37
N LEU A 658 23.81 6.38 -11.61
CA LEU A 658 24.90 7.36 -11.82
C LEU A 658 26.27 6.75 -11.58
N GLY A 659 26.46 5.98 -10.51
CA GLY A 659 27.70 5.24 -10.23
C GLY A 659 28.06 4.30 -11.38
N TRP A 660 27.07 3.59 -11.94
CA TRP A 660 27.24 2.75 -13.12
C TRP A 660 27.55 3.53 -14.40
N MET A 661 26.98 4.73 -14.58
CA MET A 661 27.28 5.58 -15.75
C MET A 661 28.71 6.14 -15.69
N HIS A 662 29.18 6.57 -14.52
CA HIS A 662 30.57 6.97 -14.30
C HIS A 662 31.56 5.80 -14.39
N GLU A 663 31.21 4.59 -13.93
CA GLU A 663 32.06 3.40 -14.11
C GLU A 663 32.34 3.12 -15.61
N ASN A 664 31.38 3.41 -16.48
CA ASN A 664 31.42 3.01 -17.89
C ASN A 664 31.62 4.17 -18.89
N GLY A 665 31.69 5.42 -18.42
CA GLY A 665 31.86 6.60 -19.29
C GLY A 665 30.64 6.87 -20.21
N ILE A 666 29.43 6.50 -19.78
CA ILE A 666 28.24 6.53 -20.66
C ILE A 666 27.48 7.83 -20.46
N GLY A 667 27.80 8.83 -21.29
CA GLY A 667 27.19 10.18 -21.25
C GLY A 667 27.70 11.08 -20.13
N LEU A 668 28.62 10.57 -19.33
CA LEU A 668 29.39 11.24 -18.28
C LEU A 668 30.86 10.84 -18.45
N GLU A 669 31.79 11.63 -17.92
CA GLU A 669 33.21 11.27 -17.93
C GLU A 669 33.48 10.07 -17.01
N GLN A 670 34.44 9.24 -17.41
CA GLN A 670 34.72 7.97 -16.73
C GLN A 670 35.62 8.18 -15.51
N ASP A 671 35.07 7.96 -14.33
CA ASP A 671 35.73 8.22 -13.05
C ASP A 671 35.38 7.12 -12.05
N PHE A 672 36.38 6.37 -11.58
CA PHE A 672 36.17 5.31 -10.59
C PHE A 672 36.06 5.82 -9.15
N HIS A 673 36.58 7.00 -8.82
CA HIS A 673 36.33 7.66 -7.52
C HIS A 673 34.87 8.08 -7.41
N LEU A 674 34.37 8.81 -8.40
CA LEU A 674 32.99 9.31 -8.40
C LEU A 674 31.99 8.16 -8.54
N ALA A 675 32.31 7.12 -9.33
CA ALA A 675 31.53 5.87 -9.33
C ALA A 675 31.48 5.20 -7.95
N LYS A 676 32.62 5.06 -7.26
CA LYS A 676 32.67 4.54 -5.88
C LYS A 676 31.77 5.38 -4.96
N ARG A 677 31.92 6.71 -4.96
CA ARG A 677 31.14 7.62 -4.11
C ARG A 677 29.63 7.45 -4.31
N TYR A 678 29.16 7.38 -5.56
CA TYR A 678 27.74 7.17 -5.83
C TYR A 678 27.24 5.78 -5.42
N TYR A 679 28.07 4.73 -5.53
CA TYR A 679 27.74 3.40 -4.99
C TYR A 679 27.68 3.39 -3.46
N ASP A 680 28.63 4.05 -2.77
CA ASP A 680 28.62 4.17 -1.30
C ASP A 680 27.37 4.95 -0.83
N GLN A 681 27.06 6.09 -1.46
CA GLN A 681 25.87 6.90 -1.17
C GLN A 681 24.55 6.15 -1.43
N ALA A 682 24.51 5.24 -2.42
CA ALA A 682 23.34 4.40 -2.65
C ALA A 682 23.07 3.43 -1.48
N LEU A 683 24.10 3.04 -0.73
CA LEU A 683 24.01 2.22 0.47
C LEU A 683 23.68 3.05 1.72
N GLU A 684 24.25 4.25 1.86
CA GLU A 684 23.88 5.21 2.93
C GLU A 684 22.37 5.55 2.90
N VAL A 685 21.79 5.63 1.69
CA VAL A 685 20.37 5.89 1.47
C VAL A 685 19.49 4.65 1.65
N ASN A 686 20.00 3.45 1.37
CA ASN A 686 19.24 2.21 1.42
C ASN A 686 20.11 1.01 1.85
N GLU A 687 19.92 0.57 3.09
CA GLU A 687 20.57 -0.60 3.68
C GLU A 687 20.38 -1.89 2.84
N GLU A 688 19.22 -2.05 2.21
CA GLU A 688 18.91 -3.22 1.36
C GLU A 688 19.74 -3.27 0.06
N ALA A 689 20.35 -2.15 -0.33
CA ALA A 689 21.26 -2.09 -1.48
C ALA A 689 22.64 -2.72 -1.21
N TYR A 690 22.91 -3.21 0.02
CA TYR A 690 24.21 -3.76 0.43
C TYR A 690 24.80 -4.79 -0.56
N LEU A 691 24.03 -5.80 -0.97
CA LEU A 691 24.51 -6.84 -1.87
C LEU A 691 24.83 -6.33 -3.29
N PRO A 692 23.93 -5.62 -4.01
CA PRO A 692 24.27 -5.08 -5.33
C PRO A 692 25.36 -4.01 -5.29
N VAL A 693 25.44 -3.18 -4.23
CA VAL A 693 26.51 -2.19 -4.04
C VAL A 693 27.86 -2.87 -3.82
N THR A 694 27.97 -3.80 -2.87
CA THR A 694 29.25 -4.48 -2.56
C THR A 694 29.78 -5.28 -3.76
N LEU A 695 28.92 -5.97 -4.51
CA LEU A 695 29.30 -6.64 -5.75
C LEU A 695 29.77 -5.66 -6.84
N SER A 696 29.14 -4.49 -6.94
CA SER A 696 29.53 -3.44 -7.89
C SER A 696 30.84 -2.77 -7.51
N LEU A 697 31.07 -2.51 -6.22
CA LEU A 697 32.34 -2.02 -5.67
C LEU A 697 33.47 -3.05 -5.85
N LEU A 698 33.21 -4.35 -5.67
CA LEU A 698 34.18 -5.41 -5.94
C LEU A 698 34.58 -5.43 -7.43
N LYS A 699 33.59 -5.38 -8.33
CA LYS A 699 33.81 -5.25 -9.79
C LYS A 699 34.59 -3.99 -10.15
N LEU A 700 34.26 -2.85 -9.55
CA LEU A 700 34.95 -1.57 -9.74
C LEU A 700 36.42 -1.63 -9.26
N ARG A 701 36.68 -2.23 -8.09
CA ARG A 701 38.04 -2.48 -7.57
C ARG A 701 38.86 -3.38 -8.51
N ILE A 702 38.26 -4.45 -9.05
CA ILE A 702 38.91 -5.34 -10.03
C ILE A 702 39.25 -4.57 -11.32
N ARG A 703 38.33 -3.74 -11.84
CA ARG A 703 38.59 -2.88 -13.01
C ARG A 703 39.67 -1.83 -12.74
N SER A 704 39.68 -1.23 -11.56
CA SER A 704 40.70 -0.27 -11.12
C SER A 704 42.09 -0.93 -11.03
N ALA A 705 42.20 -2.10 -10.42
CA ALA A 705 43.43 -2.87 -10.36
C ALA A 705 43.94 -3.27 -11.76
N TRP A 706 43.04 -3.69 -12.66
CA TRP A 706 43.40 -3.97 -14.05
C TRP A 706 43.89 -2.72 -14.80
N ASN A 707 43.24 -1.57 -14.60
CA ASN A 707 43.66 -0.29 -15.20
C ASN A 707 45.06 0.13 -14.74
N VAL A 708 45.39 -0.04 -13.45
CA VAL A 708 46.73 0.21 -12.89
C VAL A 708 47.76 -0.74 -13.50
N ILE A 709 47.46 -2.04 -13.62
CA ILE A 709 48.36 -3.03 -14.26
C ILE A 709 48.61 -2.65 -15.74
N THR A 710 47.57 -2.30 -16.47
CA THR A 710 47.64 -1.97 -17.90
C THR A 710 48.08 -0.55 -18.21
N HIS A 711 48.32 0.28 -17.19
CA HIS A 711 48.70 1.70 -17.32
C HIS A 711 47.70 2.51 -18.18
N GLY A 712 46.40 2.27 -17.99
CA GLY A 712 45.34 2.94 -18.76
C GLY A 712 45.01 4.35 -18.23
N ASP A 713 44.62 5.25 -19.12
CA ASP A 713 44.43 6.70 -18.88
C ASP A 713 43.25 7.06 -17.93
N ILE A 714 42.51 6.07 -17.41
CA ILE A 714 41.35 6.29 -16.53
C ILE A 714 41.82 6.63 -15.11
N HIS A 715 41.14 7.57 -14.46
CA HIS A 715 41.31 7.82 -13.03
C HIS A 715 40.89 6.59 -12.20
N SER A 716 41.89 5.81 -11.79
CA SER A 716 41.75 4.68 -10.88
C SER A 716 41.28 5.15 -9.50
N ILE A 717 40.71 4.23 -8.69
CA ILE A 717 40.46 4.50 -7.27
C ILE A 717 41.81 4.68 -6.58
N GLN A 718 42.21 5.92 -6.34
CA GLN A 718 43.21 6.26 -5.34
C GLN A 718 42.53 6.17 -3.97
N GLU A 719 43.20 5.59 -2.98
CA GLU A 719 42.86 5.92 -1.60
C GLU A 719 43.16 7.41 -1.42
N GLU A 720 42.30 8.15 -0.70
CA GLU A 720 42.78 9.43 -0.16
C GLU A 720 44.06 9.14 0.63
N PRO A 721 45.08 10.02 0.59
CA PRO A 721 46.32 9.84 1.33
C PRO A 721 46.06 10.07 2.83
N THR A 722 45.35 9.13 3.44
CA THR A 722 45.39 8.85 4.87
C THR A 722 46.86 8.86 5.24
N LYS A 723 47.20 9.77 6.16
CA LYS A 723 48.58 10.02 6.53
C LYS A 723 49.08 8.85 7.37
N LYS A 724 49.44 7.75 6.69
CA LYS A 724 50.06 6.56 7.27
C LYS A 724 51.25 7.06 8.07
N GLN A 725 51.08 7.08 9.38
CA GLN A 725 52.19 7.18 10.30
C GLN A 725 52.88 5.84 10.18
N ASP A 726 54.04 5.83 9.52
CA ASP A 726 54.92 4.67 9.48
C ASP A 726 55.51 4.48 10.89
N TRP A 727 54.66 3.97 11.80
CA TRP A 727 54.98 3.82 13.22
C TRP A 727 56.24 2.97 13.38
N SER A 728 57.20 3.45 14.17
CA SER A 728 58.25 2.56 14.65
C SER A 728 57.62 1.41 15.45
N LEU A 729 58.24 0.24 15.45
CA LEU A 729 57.72 -0.93 16.18
C LEU A 729 57.55 -0.62 17.69
N SER A 730 58.36 0.30 18.22
CA SER A 730 58.22 0.90 19.55
C SER A 730 56.99 1.80 19.73
N GLU A 731 56.65 2.66 18.76
CA GLU A 731 55.42 3.48 18.82
C GLU A 731 54.17 2.62 18.64
N TRP A 732 54.21 1.62 17.77
CA TRP A 732 53.11 0.68 17.60
C TRP A 732 52.84 -0.09 18.90
N ILE A 733 53.86 -0.64 19.56
CA ILE A 733 53.70 -1.28 20.89
C ILE A 733 53.21 -0.27 21.94
N ALA A 734 53.72 0.98 21.94
CA ALA A 734 53.34 1.99 22.92
C ALA A 734 51.90 2.52 22.76
N ASN A 735 51.35 2.53 21.53
CA ASN A 735 49.93 2.84 21.30
C ASN A 735 49.04 1.60 21.48
N PHE A 736 49.48 0.40 21.08
CA PHE A 736 48.76 -0.84 21.34
C PHE A 736 48.52 -1.06 22.84
N LEU A 737 49.53 -0.79 23.67
CA LEU A 737 49.43 -0.79 25.15
C LEU A 737 48.70 0.44 25.74
N LYS A 738 48.10 1.30 24.91
CA LYS A 738 47.22 2.41 25.31
C LYS A 738 45.78 2.23 24.86
N ASP A 739 45.55 1.76 23.62
CA ASP A 739 44.21 1.60 23.06
C ASP A 739 43.37 0.57 23.86
N ASP A 740 44.00 -0.51 24.34
CA ASP A 740 43.40 -1.49 25.28
C ASP A 740 42.90 -0.84 26.60
N GLY A 741 43.24 0.42 26.87
CA GLY A 741 42.82 1.20 28.04
C GLY A 741 41.93 2.41 27.74
N GLN A 742 41.50 2.66 26.50
CA GLN A 742 40.67 3.83 26.15
C GLN A 742 39.33 3.50 25.48
N TYR A 743 39.01 2.24 25.19
CA TYR A 743 37.76 1.86 24.50
C TYR A 743 36.51 1.72 25.40
N TYR A 744 36.53 2.27 26.62
CA TYR A 744 35.46 2.11 27.62
C TYR A 744 35.13 3.37 28.47
N GLU A 745 35.66 4.57 28.16
CA GLU A 745 35.44 5.80 28.97
C GLU A 745 35.06 7.05 28.15
N GLU A 746 34.46 6.93 26.96
CA GLU A 746 34.05 8.11 26.15
C GLU A 746 32.62 8.04 25.54
N GLU A 747 31.71 7.27 26.14
CA GLU A 747 30.28 7.18 25.72
C GLU A 747 29.28 7.64 26.81
N ASP A 748 29.65 8.65 27.60
CA ASP A 748 28.84 9.08 28.77
C ASP A 748 28.71 10.62 28.92
N LEU A 749 28.37 11.33 27.82
CA LEU A 749 28.07 12.77 27.88
C LEU A 749 27.09 13.33 26.82
N TYR A 750 25.92 12.71 26.61
CA TYR A 750 24.74 13.49 26.15
C TYR A 750 23.38 12.88 26.56
N SER A 751 23.07 13.02 27.86
CA SER A 751 21.73 13.12 28.45
C SER A 751 20.58 12.31 27.84
N ASP A 752 20.24 11.22 28.53
CA ASP A 752 18.95 11.08 29.21
C ASP A 752 17.88 12.13 28.85
N TYR A 753 16.77 11.63 28.30
CA TYR A 753 15.42 12.17 28.50
C TYR A 753 14.41 11.03 28.31
N MET A 754 14.07 10.30 29.39
CA MET A 754 12.73 9.77 29.72
C MET A 754 12.82 8.65 30.77
N ASP A 755 12.40 8.94 32.00
CA ASP A 755 12.33 7.98 33.10
C ASP A 755 10.87 7.70 33.49
N GLU A 756 10.40 6.45 33.30
CA GLU A 756 9.51 5.71 34.22
C GLU A 756 9.35 4.24 33.75
N PRO A 757 9.11 3.27 34.66
CA PRO A 757 9.56 1.88 34.49
C PRO A 757 8.55 0.89 33.89
N MET A 758 9.09 -0.24 33.39
CA MET A 758 8.38 -1.51 33.19
C MET A 758 9.24 -2.68 33.71
N ASP A 759 8.56 -3.73 34.16
CA ASP A 759 9.09 -4.79 35.03
C ASP A 759 9.74 -5.97 34.26
N GLU A 760 10.50 -6.82 34.97
CA GLU A 760 11.34 -7.89 34.41
C GLU A 760 10.57 -9.12 33.86
N GLY A 761 11.25 -9.91 32.99
CA GLY A 761 11.00 -11.36 32.87
C GLY A 761 11.03 -11.95 31.45
N GLY A 762 12.16 -12.57 31.06
CA GLY A 762 12.26 -13.40 29.84
C GLY A 762 13.69 -13.56 29.32
N ASP A 763 14.34 -14.68 29.67
CA ASP A 763 15.78 -14.91 29.48
C ASP A 763 16.20 -15.39 28.08
N GLU A 764 17.51 -15.27 27.80
CA GLU A 764 18.36 -16.10 26.92
C GLU A 764 17.92 -16.38 25.45
N ASP A 765 18.54 -15.69 24.48
CA ASP A 765 19.82 -16.17 23.88
C ASP A 765 20.33 -15.20 22.79
N PHE A 766 21.58 -14.75 22.86
CA PHE A 766 22.22 -13.87 21.86
C PHE A 766 23.43 -14.57 21.24
N LEU A 767 23.37 -14.90 19.94
CA LEU A 767 24.50 -15.50 19.21
C LEU A 767 25.26 -14.46 18.38
N ASP A 768 26.54 -14.33 18.68
CA ASP A 768 27.41 -13.25 18.22
C ASP A 768 28.06 -13.48 16.83
N GLY A 769 27.99 -12.44 15.99
CA GLY A 769 29.06 -11.89 15.14
C GLY A 769 29.91 -12.72 14.17
N GLY A 770 30.30 -13.97 14.49
CA GLY A 770 31.47 -14.63 13.85
C GLY A 770 31.23 -15.38 12.54
N GLY A 771 29.97 -15.63 12.17
CA GLY A 771 29.57 -16.84 11.43
C GLY A 771 30.14 -17.12 10.02
N VAL A 772 30.79 -16.17 9.33
CA VAL A 772 31.16 -16.34 7.90
C VAL A 772 32.63 -16.74 7.69
N MET A 773 33.59 -16.07 8.34
CA MET A 773 35.02 -16.36 8.14
C MET A 773 35.41 -17.73 8.70
N GLU A 774 34.88 -18.09 9.88
CA GLU A 774 35.08 -19.43 10.45
C GLU A 774 34.45 -20.52 9.58
N SER A 775 33.26 -20.29 9.02
CA SER A 775 32.61 -21.23 8.10
C SER A 775 33.50 -21.54 6.87
N PHE A 776 34.13 -20.53 6.27
CA PHE A 776 35.06 -20.76 5.16
C PHE A 776 36.34 -21.50 5.58
N LEU A 777 36.88 -21.21 6.78
CA LEU A 777 38.03 -21.95 7.32
C LEU A 777 37.69 -23.43 7.58
N ILE A 778 36.53 -23.71 8.19
CA ILE A 778 36.03 -25.07 8.46
C ILE A 778 35.82 -25.85 7.15
N ILE A 779 35.25 -25.23 6.12
CA ILE A 779 35.08 -25.84 4.79
C ILE A 779 36.45 -26.13 4.14
N GLY A 780 37.41 -25.22 4.23
CA GLY A 780 38.77 -25.42 3.71
C GLY A 780 39.53 -26.55 4.40
N VAL A 781 39.45 -26.62 5.73
CA VAL A 781 40.08 -27.69 6.54
C VAL A 781 39.42 -29.04 6.25
N THR A 782 38.09 -29.12 6.23
CA THR A 782 37.37 -30.39 5.99
C THR A 782 37.61 -30.94 4.59
N MET A 783 37.61 -30.10 3.54
CA MET A 783 37.99 -30.51 2.18
C MET A 783 39.41 -31.08 2.12
N SER A 784 40.36 -30.43 2.80
CA SER A 784 41.76 -30.90 2.89
C SER A 784 41.87 -32.26 3.58
N LEU A 785 41.10 -32.46 4.65
CA LEU A 785 41.06 -33.71 5.42
C LEU A 785 40.44 -34.87 4.60
N VAL A 786 39.36 -34.61 3.87
CA VAL A 786 38.74 -35.57 2.94
C VAL A 786 39.70 -35.97 1.82
N MET A 787 40.45 -35.02 1.25
CA MET A 787 41.45 -35.31 0.21
C MET A 787 42.57 -36.23 0.72
N LEU A 788 43.06 -36.01 1.94
CA LEU A 788 44.07 -36.85 2.59
C LEU A 788 43.54 -38.27 2.90
N LEU A 789 42.29 -38.39 3.37
CA LEU A 789 41.64 -39.68 3.62
C LEU A 789 41.46 -40.48 2.33
N TRP A 790 40.99 -39.84 1.24
CA TRP A 790 40.85 -40.46 -0.08
C TRP A 790 42.19 -40.95 -0.63
N TYR A 791 43.25 -40.13 -0.51
CA TYR A 791 44.60 -40.51 -0.93
C TYR A 791 45.12 -41.73 -0.16
N ARG A 792 44.92 -41.77 1.17
CA ARG A 792 45.29 -42.90 2.03
C ARG A 792 44.53 -44.18 1.68
N GLN A 793 43.22 -44.08 1.42
CA GLN A 793 42.40 -45.23 1.03
C GLN A 793 42.82 -45.79 -0.34
N ARG A 794 43.20 -44.93 -1.29
CA ARG A 794 43.71 -45.32 -2.61
C ARG A 794 45.05 -46.07 -2.52
N MET A 795 45.95 -45.67 -1.61
CA MET A 795 47.18 -46.45 -1.33
C MET A 795 46.87 -47.83 -0.72
N GLN A 796 45.89 -47.92 0.18
CA GLN A 796 45.51 -49.21 0.79
C GLN A 796 44.93 -50.18 -0.25
N GLN A 797 44.14 -49.69 -1.20
CA GLN A 797 43.61 -50.51 -2.31
C GLN A 797 44.71 -51.00 -3.27
N ALA A 798 45.74 -50.18 -3.53
CA ALA A 798 46.87 -50.58 -4.37
C ALA A 798 47.70 -51.73 -3.78
N ASN A 799 47.72 -51.88 -2.45
CA ASN A 799 48.43 -52.95 -1.75
C ASN A 799 47.55 -54.21 -1.48
N ALA A 800 46.31 -54.26 -1.98
CA ALA A 800 45.33 -55.28 -1.63
C ALA A 800 44.91 -56.16 -2.83
N HIS A 801 45.84 -56.94 -3.38
CA HIS A 801 45.59 -57.87 -4.50
C HIS A 801 46.07 -59.32 -4.22
N PRO A 802 45.21 -60.18 -3.65
CA PRO A 802 45.42 -61.64 -3.65
C PRO A 802 44.98 -62.27 -4.99
N HIS A 803 45.53 -63.44 -5.33
CA HIS A 803 45.32 -64.09 -6.63
C HIS A 803 43.92 -64.73 -6.82
N VAL A 804 43.43 -64.73 -8.06
CA VAL A 804 42.08 -65.19 -8.47
C VAL A 804 42.13 -66.54 -9.22
N ARG A 805 41.20 -67.48 -8.93
CA ARG A 805 40.84 -68.61 -9.82
C ARG A 805 39.36 -69.05 -9.75
N VAL A 806 38.61 -68.70 -10.81
CA VAL A 806 37.58 -69.41 -11.63
C VAL A 806 36.65 -70.52 -11.00
N PRO A 807 35.32 -70.59 -11.32
CA PRO A 807 34.31 -71.51 -10.72
C PRO A 807 33.72 -72.61 -11.68
N VAL A 808 32.48 -73.12 -11.41
CA VAL A 808 31.55 -74.01 -12.21
C VAL A 808 31.59 -75.54 -11.87
N PRO A 809 30.50 -76.40 -11.86
CA PRO A 809 29.01 -76.26 -11.85
C PRO A 809 28.23 -77.05 -10.71
N VAL A 810 26.94 -77.40 -10.93
CA VAL A 810 25.83 -77.93 -10.06
C VAL A 810 25.36 -79.38 -10.49
N PRO A 811 24.25 -80.09 -10.06
CA PRO A 811 23.28 -80.00 -8.91
C PRO A 811 22.67 -81.34 -8.26
N VAL A 812 21.95 -81.24 -7.11
CA VAL A 812 20.87 -82.11 -6.43
C VAL A 812 20.96 -83.68 -6.34
N PRO A 813 20.11 -84.44 -5.55
CA PRO A 813 19.12 -84.14 -4.47
C PRO A 813 19.29 -84.97 -3.14
N ALA A 814 18.29 -84.98 -2.23
CA ALA A 814 18.27 -85.60 -0.87
C ALA A 814 17.65 -87.03 -0.80
N PRO A 815 17.67 -87.74 0.38
CA PRO A 815 16.56 -87.65 1.38
C PRO A 815 16.98 -87.82 2.88
N ALA A 816 16.00 -87.86 3.81
CA ALA A 816 16.14 -88.05 5.29
C ALA A 816 15.65 -89.45 5.77
N PRO A 817 16.03 -89.92 6.99
CA PRO A 817 15.22 -89.81 8.25
C PRO A 817 16.09 -89.57 9.53
N ALA A 818 15.70 -88.99 10.68
CA ALA A 818 14.60 -89.12 11.68
C ALA A 818 15.04 -89.86 12.99
N GLN A 819 14.53 -89.41 14.16
CA GLN A 819 14.67 -89.96 15.55
C GLN A 819 16.09 -89.89 16.20
N ALA A 820 16.29 -89.89 17.54
CA ALA A 820 15.47 -89.46 18.70
C ALA A 820 16.33 -89.37 20.01
N ASP A 821 15.78 -88.74 21.06
CA ASP A 821 16.00 -88.92 22.52
C ASP A 821 17.35 -88.66 23.28
N HIS A 822 17.16 -87.91 24.40
CA HIS A 822 17.71 -88.01 25.77
C HIS A 822 19.21 -87.88 26.18
N SER A 823 19.39 -87.08 27.25
CA SER A 823 20.13 -87.33 28.53
C SER A 823 21.32 -86.44 28.96
N ASP A 824 21.00 -85.47 29.84
CA ASP A 824 21.50 -85.26 31.23
C ASP A 824 22.98 -84.99 31.63
N ASN A 825 23.08 -84.14 32.68
CA ASN A 825 24.14 -84.02 33.73
C ASN A 825 25.52 -83.42 33.36
N VAL A 826 26.32 -82.79 34.26
CA VAL A 826 26.16 -82.02 35.54
C VAL A 826 27.57 -81.41 35.86
N ARG A 827 27.85 -80.24 36.50
CA ARG A 827 27.69 -79.83 37.93
C ARG A 827 28.29 -78.41 38.18
N GLY A 828 28.09 -77.84 39.39
CA GLY A 828 28.85 -76.72 40.00
C GLY A 828 28.12 -75.37 39.92
N GLU A 829 27.70 -74.66 40.98
CA GLU A 829 28.29 -74.29 42.30
C GLU A 829 29.52 -73.37 42.17
N GLU A 830 29.61 -72.19 42.81
CA GLU A 830 28.61 -71.31 43.49
C GLU A 830 29.10 -69.83 43.30
N ALA A 831 28.72 -68.72 43.96
CA ALA A 831 27.98 -68.43 45.20
C ALA A 831 27.31 -67.02 45.21
N ASN A 832 26.76 -66.60 46.36
CA ASN A 832 26.32 -65.22 46.71
C ASN A 832 27.08 -64.79 48.04
N PRO A 833 26.78 -63.73 48.86
CA PRO A 833 25.50 -63.05 49.14
C PRO A 833 25.48 -61.50 49.36
N ALA A 834 24.36 -60.84 48.98
CA ALA A 834 23.51 -59.92 49.83
C ALA A 834 24.15 -58.67 50.56
N ARG A 835 23.43 -57.69 51.16
CA ARG A 835 22.00 -57.26 51.23
C ARG A 835 21.89 -55.81 51.82
N ARG A 836 20.83 -55.06 51.42
CA ARG A 836 19.95 -54.16 52.23
C ARG A 836 20.47 -52.97 53.08
N GLU A 837 19.73 -51.84 52.97
CA GLU A 837 19.20 -50.93 54.05
C GLU A 837 20.26 -50.13 54.90
N GLU A 838 20.05 -48.94 55.49
CA GLU A 838 18.93 -47.96 55.55
C GLU A 838 19.39 -46.54 56.05
N GLN A 839 18.55 -45.51 55.85
CA GLN A 839 18.27 -44.29 56.68
C GLN A 839 19.35 -43.36 57.35
N GLN A 840 19.19 -42.04 57.09
CA GLN A 840 19.18 -40.85 58.01
C GLN A 840 20.45 -40.29 58.75
N GLY A 841 20.40 -38.98 59.10
CA GLY A 841 21.33 -38.20 59.96
C GLY A 841 22.13 -37.09 59.21
N GLU A 842 21.89 -35.78 59.37
CA GLU A 842 22.29 -34.84 60.46
C GLU A 842 23.82 -34.65 60.64
N GLN A 843 24.43 -33.48 60.90
CA GLN A 843 24.03 -32.05 61.07
C GLN A 843 25.30 -31.17 60.88
N GLY A 844 25.22 -29.85 60.59
CA GLY A 844 26.42 -28.97 60.67
C GLY A 844 26.38 -27.56 60.03
N GLN A 845 26.20 -26.53 60.87
CA GLN A 845 26.50 -25.09 60.62
C GLN A 845 27.66 -24.65 61.56
N PRO A 846 28.10 -23.36 61.70
CA PRO A 846 27.76 -22.07 61.04
C PRO A 846 28.98 -21.20 60.60
N GLY A 847 28.78 -19.95 60.11
CA GLY A 847 29.75 -18.87 60.43
C GLY A 847 29.84 -17.54 59.64
N ARG A 848 29.11 -16.50 60.10
CA ARG A 848 29.50 -15.06 60.17
C ARG A 848 29.39 -14.10 58.95
N GLN A 849 29.21 -12.81 59.32
CA GLN A 849 29.16 -11.54 58.55
C GLN A 849 30.17 -10.55 59.25
N PRO A 850 30.09 -9.20 59.18
CA PRO A 850 29.74 -8.20 58.14
C PRO A 850 31.03 -7.33 57.89
N PRO A 851 31.14 -5.97 58.06
CA PRO A 851 30.27 -4.80 57.76
C PRO A 851 30.96 -3.59 57.03
N ALA A 852 30.13 -2.64 56.55
CA ALA A 852 30.40 -1.18 56.40
C ALA A 852 31.46 -0.68 55.37
N GLY A 853 31.42 0.58 54.90
CA GLY A 853 30.42 1.66 55.06
C GLY A 853 30.96 3.05 54.65
N ASP A 854 30.05 4.03 54.50
CA ASP A 854 30.26 5.50 54.28
C ASP A 854 31.11 5.97 53.05
N GLY A 855 30.88 7.14 52.44
CA GLY A 855 29.76 8.09 52.53
C GLY A 855 30.08 9.54 52.11
N ASN A 856 29.04 10.27 51.67
CA ASN A 856 28.85 11.74 51.77
C ASN A 856 29.51 12.73 50.74
N ALA A 857 28.76 13.81 50.46
CA ALA A 857 29.10 15.10 49.78
C ALA A 857 29.55 15.10 48.30
N GLY A 858 29.24 16.13 47.49
CA GLY A 858 28.30 17.26 47.69
C GLY A 858 28.66 18.56 46.92
N ASN A 859 27.65 19.21 46.32
CA ASN A 859 27.70 20.48 45.52
C ASN A 859 28.43 20.37 44.15
N GLY A 860 28.07 21.13 43.10
CA GLY A 860 26.92 22.04 42.90
C GLY A 860 27.16 23.15 41.85
N PHE A 861 26.07 23.84 41.45
CA PHE A 861 25.97 25.08 40.62
C PHE A 861 26.13 25.00 39.08
N ASP A 862 25.21 25.74 38.42
CA ASP A 862 25.17 26.42 37.09
C ASP A 862 25.74 25.76 35.81
N GLY A 863 25.15 25.95 34.60
CA GLY A 863 23.91 26.63 34.21
C GLY A 863 23.91 27.22 32.79
N ILE A 864 22.73 27.64 32.29
CA ILE A 864 22.46 28.52 31.12
C ILE A 864 22.31 27.84 29.71
N ALA A 865 21.37 28.40 28.94
CA ALA A 865 20.91 28.11 27.56
C ALA A 865 21.99 28.30 26.45
N GLY A 866 21.80 27.98 25.15
CA GLY A 866 20.64 27.55 24.34
C GLY A 866 20.76 28.09 22.88
N TRP A 867 19.64 28.17 22.12
CA TRP A 867 19.56 28.56 20.68
C TRP A 867 20.08 27.50 19.67
N GLY A 868 19.65 27.46 18.39
CA GLY A 868 18.46 28.09 17.80
C GLY A 868 18.50 28.54 16.32
N GLY A 869 18.30 27.62 15.35
CA GLY A 869 17.57 27.88 14.08
C GLY A 869 18.30 28.35 12.80
N GLY A 870 17.67 28.07 11.65
CA GLY A 870 18.02 28.58 10.29
C GLY A 870 18.84 27.63 9.40
N GLY A 871 18.67 27.57 8.06
CA GLY A 871 17.66 28.22 7.22
C GLY A 871 17.75 27.91 5.70
N VAL A 872 16.58 27.87 5.07
CA VAL A 872 16.20 27.75 3.62
C VAL A 872 17.19 28.25 2.55
N ALA A 873 17.34 27.49 1.44
CA ALA A 873 17.52 28.05 0.08
C ALA A 873 17.09 27.08 -1.07
N LEU A 874 16.17 27.56 -1.92
CA LEU A 874 15.77 27.10 -3.29
C LEU A 874 15.42 25.62 -3.52
#